data_AF-A0A2A5R0Y0-F1
#
_entry.id   AF-A0A2A5R0Y0-F1
#
_cell.length_a   1.000
_cell.length_b   1.000
_cell.length_c   1.000
_cell.angle_alpha   90.00
_cell.angle_beta   90.00
_cell.angle_gamma   90.00
#
_symmetry.space_group_name_H-M   'P 1'
#
loop_
_entity.id
_entity.type
_entity.pdbx_description
1 polymer ?
#
loop_
_entity_poly.entity_id
_entity_poly.type
_entity_poly.pdbx_seq_one_letter_code
_entity_poly.pdbx_strand_id
1 'polypeptide(L)'
;MVSPVWLEAHRDADSVVVVDVRETRDYEELGHVPDAVTVPADRFRDPSSVADGKLPAADDFAALLSAVGIDREDTIVAYGDDGGPLAARFLLTATVYGHEGDCYLLDGGLEAWLEEGDRSLSTDAPDPEPTAYEARLQDDAPIVDREDVDAAVEGDAVVVDTRTAAEYEQSRVPGAVHLDWEDLLEDGRLRDEGVLEDLLAENGLTPDERIVLYCNTARRLSHTFVTLRHLGYGDVSFYEGSLTDWVRAEAPEWDPLELQAQVRYYADNGGFEAMVDELGEDVLGRLKLIGLYHQKQRGYFMLRTRAPGGVLTAEQTRTVGEVADEFARAPEAYGGPDQNPVFGDGYLDVTTRQDVQMHWIEIEDIAEIWDRYDAVGLSTMQACGNSVRNVVGCPAAGLDPDETVDIRPVVERVSQRFLGDHHYANLPRKFKVSVTGCHEDCARSGIQDLGLTPARKDGRDGFVARVGGGLSDGPRVASDIDLFVEPDRVEDLVAAMADLFMDHGSYLDTAVNRLRFLVAEFGPEAFREELATYADFEFVEPDETLTMDYRGDHVGVHEQGDGRSYVGLNVPTGRLAGEEFADLARLAADLGDDEFRLTPNQNVLVPHLDDDALEDLLADPLLERYSPDPGPFTRGIVTCTGREFCNYGIIETKNRAIRWARELDDWAEEAGIADDHEAIRIHMSGCSASCAQPQLGDFGLRGEVYRDDYESGRAADFGLGGDLGNDEFIDWLVGKIPIDDVPGVVKATMRAYDADSEPGESFTEWTRRTSNAALREIVTDEPARDPPAIGTEVS
;
A
#
# COMPACT_ATOMS: atom_id res chain seq x y z
N MET A 1 -36.53 4.76 -17.40
CA MET A 1 -35.70 5.99 -17.50
C MET A 1 -36.53 7.09 -18.13
N VAL A 2 -36.18 8.36 -17.94
CA VAL A 2 -36.88 9.52 -18.51
C VAL A 2 -35.89 10.49 -19.15
N SER A 3 -36.32 11.20 -20.19
CA SER A 3 -35.49 12.22 -20.84
C SER A 3 -35.58 13.58 -20.14
N PRO A 4 -34.61 14.47 -20.35
CA PRO A 4 -34.70 15.86 -19.90
C PRO A 4 -35.96 16.60 -20.38
N VAL A 5 -36.44 16.32 -21.59
CA VAL A 5 -37.72 16.85 -22.11
C VAL A 5 -38.91 16.37 -21.28
N TRP A 6 -38.92 15.10 -20.89
CA TRP A 6 -39.97 14.57 -20.04
C TRP A 6 -39.93 15.21 -18.67
N LEU A 7 -38.75 15.32 -18.06
CA LEU A 7 -38.59 15.92 -16.73
C LEU A 7 -39.07 17.37 -16.70
N GLU A 8 -38.66 18.19 -17.67
CA GLU A 8 -39.14 19.59 -17.79
C GLU A 8 -40.67 19.69 -17.88
N ALA A 9 -41.33 18.72 -18.54
CA ALA A 9 -42.77 18.73 -18.70
C ALA A 9 -43.55 18.26 -17.46
N HIS A 10 -42.90 17.59 -16.50
CA HIS A 10 -43.55 16.93 -15.37
C HIS A 10 -43.04 17.38 -14.00
N ARG A 11 -41.91 18.11 -13.91
CA ARG A 11 -41.32 18.52 -12.61
C ARG A 11 -42.24 19.39 -11.74
N ASP A 12 -43.15 20.15 -12.36
CA ASP A 12 -44.09 21.01 -11.63
C ASP A 12 -45.33 20.25 -11.13
N ALA A 13 -45.40 18.94 -11.33
CA ALA A 13 -46.48 18.11 -10.79
C ALA A 13 -46.25 17.89 -9.28
N ASP A 14 -47.32 18.07 -8.48
CA ASP A 14 -47.29 17.99 -7.01
C ASP A 14 -46.72 16.67 -6.43
N SER A 15 -46.54 15.64 -7.26
CA SER A 15 -46.07 14.31 -6.88
C SER A 15 -44.73 13.92 -7.50
N VAL A 16 -43.98 14.85 -8.11
CA VAL A 16 -42.66 14.55 -8.71
C VAL A 16 -41.57 15.22 -7.90
N VAL A 17 -40.64 14.43 -7.36
CA VAL A 17 -39.47 14.93 -6.63
C VAL A 17 -38.20 14.63 -7.43
N VAL A 18 -37.44 15.69 -7.71
CA VAL A 18 -36.16 15.57 -8.42
C VAL A 18 -35.03 15.45 -7.40
N VAL A 19 -34.19 14.44 -7.54
CA VAL A 19 -33.13 14.13 -6.57
C VAL A 19 -31.76 14.23 -7.24
N ASP A 20 -30.93 15.13 -6.71
CA ASP A 20 -29.51 15.27 -7.06
C ASP A 20 -28.66 14.44 -6.10
N VAL A 21 -27.94 13.45 -6.62
CA VAL A 21 -27.09 12.58 -5.79
C VAL A 21 -25.60 12.92 -5.80
N ARG A 22 -25.22 14.05 -6.42
CA ARG A 22 -23.82 14.50 -6.50
C ARG A 22 -23.33 14.97 -5.14
N GLU A 23 -22.03 15.27 -5.07
CA GLU A 23 -21.45 15.82 -3.86
C GLU A 23 -22.14 17.14 -3.46
N THR A 24 -22.27 17.36 -2.15
CA THR A 24 -22.93 18.57 -1.61
C THR A 24 -22.32 19.85 -2.20
N ARG A 25 -21.00 19.85 -2.36
CA ARG A 25 -20.27 20.98 -2.95
C ARG A 25 -20.71 21.27 -4.37
N ASP A 26 -20.86 20.25 -5.22
CA ASP A 26 -21.24 20.46 -6.62
C ASP A 26 -22.69 20.92 -6.74
N TYR A 27 -23.57 20.40 -5.88
CA TYR A 27 -24.96 20.84 -5.77
C TYR A 27 -25.07 22.33 -5.40
N GLU A 28 -24.26 22.80 -4.44
CA GLU A 28 -24.28 24.18 -3.95
C GLU A 28 -23.52 25.17 -4.85
N GLU A 29 -22.34 24.78 -5.36
CA GLU A 29 -21.42 25.68 -6.07
C GLU A 29 -21.62 25.69 -7.59
N LEU A 30 -21.91 24.53 -8.20
CA LEU A 30 -22.05 24.38 -9.65
C LEU A 30 -23.52 24.50 -10.10
N GLY A 31 -24.45 24.41 -9.16
CA GLY A 31 -25.89 24.45 -9.38
C GLY A 31 -26.49 23.10 -9.76
N HIS A 32 -27.80 23.01 -9.68
CA HIS A 32 -28.61 21.79 -9.82
C HIS A 32 -29.84 22.02 -10.70
N VAL A 33 -30.53 20.95 -11.09
CA VAL A 33 -31.83 21.05 -11.78
C VAL A 33 -32.79 21.84 -10.88
N PRO A 34 -33.54 22.84 -11.39
CA PRO A 34 -34.46 23.63 -10.57
C PRO A 34 -35.38 22.76 -9.69
N ASP A 35 -35.52 23.16 -8.43
CA ASP A 35 -36.32 22.49 -7.39
C ASP A 35 -35.84 21.10 -6.96
N ALA A 36 -34.64 20.67 -7.38
CA ALA A 36 -34.07 19.38 -6.96
C ALA A 36 -33.60 19.42 -5.50
N VAL A 37 -33.94 18.37 -4.74
CA VAL A 37 -33.41 18.11 -3.39
C VAL A 37 -32.07 17.37 -3.49
N THR A 38 -31.20 17.55 -2.49
CA THR A 38 -29.89 16.90 -2.46
C THR A 38 -29.88 15.67 -1.57
N VAL A 39 -29.40 14.55 -2.12
CA VAL A 39 -29.16 13.30 -1.39
C VAL A 39 -27.78 12.78 -1.79
N PRO A 40 -26.69 13.27 -1.18
CA PRO A 40 -25.33 12.93 -1.60
C PRO A 40 -25.02 11.42 -1.54
N ALA A 41 -24.24 10.92 -2.49
CA ALA A 41 -23.92 9.50 -2.65
C ALA A 41 -23.31 8.80 -1.42
N ASP A 42 -22.60 9.53 -0.56
CA ASP A 42 -22.02 9.04 0.70
C ASP A 42 -23.06 8.81 1.79
N ARG A 43 -24.29 9.35 1.65
CA ARG A 43 -25.34 9.28 2.67
C ARG A 43 -26.26 8.07 2.57
N PHE A 44 -26.34 7.43 1.40
CA PHE A 44 -27.21 6.26 1.16
C PHE A 44 -26.43 5.01 0.75
N ARG A 45 -25.14 4.95 1.08
CA ARG A 45 -24.29 3.79 0.85
C ARG A 45 -23.60 3.47 2.17
N ASP A 46 -23.76 2.24 2.65
CA ASP A 46 -23.09 1.82 3.87
C ASP A 46 -21.58 1.65 3.62
N PRO A 47 -20.71 2.40 4.31
CA PRO A 47 -19.27 2.20 4.25
C PRO A 47 -18.84 0.92 5.01
N SER A 48 -19.61 0.47 6.01
CA SER A 48 -19.33 -0.70 6.85
C SER A 48 -20.03 -1.95 6.30
N SER A 49 -19.29 -2.95 5.84
CA SER A 49 -19.85 -4.13 5.17
C SER A 49 -20.40 -5.20 6.11
N VAL A 50 -21.24 -4.84 7.09
CA VAL A 50 -21.73 -5.79 8.13
C VAL A 50 -23.24 -6.08 8.04
N ALA A 51 -24.02 -5.31 7.27
CA ALA A 51 -25.36 -5.73 6.83
C ALA A 51 -25.27 -6.52 5.51
N ASP A 52 -26.30 -7.28 5.15
CA ASP A 52 -26.42 -7.95 3.86
C ASP A 52 -26.24 -6.93 2.70
N GLY A 53 -25.00 -6.72 2.27
CA GLY A 53 -24.62 -5.85 1.16
C GLY A 53 -24.33 -4.38 1.50
N LYS A 54 -24.09 -3.57 0.46
CA LYS A 54 -23.72 -2.13 0.52
C LYS A 54 -24.94 -1.21 0.73
N LEU A 55 -26.05 -1.75 1.21
CA LEU A 55 -27.29 -1.00 1.47
C LEU A 55 -27.20 -0.34 2.86
N PRO A 56 -27.59 0.94 3.01
CA PRO A 56 -27.68 1.59 4.31
C PRO A 56 -28.78 0.92 5.15
N ALA A 57 -28.73 0.99 6.48
CA ALA A 57 -29.83 0.52 7.31
C ALA A 57 -31.16 1.17 6.89
N ALA A 58 -32.26 0.42 6.94
CA ALA A 58 -33.59 0.91 6.54
C ALA A 58 -33.97 2.19 7.30
N ASP A 59 -33.73 2.26 8.60
CA ASP A 59 -34.04 3.45 9.42
C ASP A 59 -33.23 4.68 8.99
N ASP A 60 -31.96 4.50 8.60
CA ASP A 60 -31.11 5.60 8.12
C ASP A 60 -31.56 6.09 6.74
N PHE A 61 -31.94 5.17 5.85
CA PHE A 61 -32.49 5.51 4.55
C PHE A 61 -33.84 6.23 4.69
N ALA A 62 -34.71 5.78 5.60
CA ALA A 62 -35.97 6.45 5.90
C ALA A 62 -35.75 7.87 6.43
N ALA A 63 -34.80 8.05 7.35
CA ALA A 63 -34.44 9.36 7.87
C ALA A 63 -33.92 10.29 6.77
N LEU A 64 -33.13 9.76 5.84
CA LEU A 64 -32.60 10.50 4.71
C LEU A 64 -33.71 11.02 3.78
N LEU A 65 -34.63 10.14 3.35
CA LEU A 65 -35.74 10.54 2.46
C LEU A 65 -36.73 11.47 3.17
N SER A 66 -37.00 11.20 4.45
CA SER A 66 -37.81 12.09 5.30
C SER A 66 -37.22 13.50 5.36
N ALA A 67 -35.91 13.64 5.60
CA ALA A 67 -35.25 14.94 5.74
C ALA A 67 -35.33 15.82 4.48
N VAL A 68 -35.40 15.20 3.29
CA VAL A 68 -35.53 15.90 2.01
C VAL A 68 -36.97 15.99 1.50
N GLY A 69 -37.96 15.68 2.35
CA GLY A 69 -39.36 15.91 2.04
C GLY A 69 -40.00 14.89 1.09
N ILE A 70 -39.38 13.73 0.86
CA ILE A 70 -39.92 12.68 0.00
C ILE A 70 -40.92 11.81 0.78
N ASP A 71 -42.12 11.58 0.26
CA ASP A 71 -43.08 10.60 0.76
C ASP A 71 -42.99 9.28 -0.03
N ARG A 72 -43.62 8.21 0.45
CA ARG A 72 -43.53 6.87 -0.16
C ARG A 72 -44.24 6.78 -1.52
N GLU A 73 -45.25 7.61 -1.75
CA GLU A 73 -46.05 7.62 -2.97
C GLU A 73 -45.50 8.59 -4.05
N ASP A 74 -44.48 9.38 -3.71
CA ASP A 74 -43.91 10.36 -4.63
C ASP A 74 -43.21 9.69 -5.82
N THR A 75 -43.31 10.29 -7.00
CA THR A 75 -42.53 9.89 -8.17
C THR A 75 -41.14 10.51 -8.06
N ILE A 76 -40.11 9.66 -7.93
CA ILE A 76 -38.72 10.08 -7.81
C ILE A 76 -38.08 10.13 -9.20
N VAL A 77 -37.44 11.25 -9.54
CA VAL A 77 -36.51 11.35 -10.68
C VAL A 77 -35.11 11.65 -10.16
N ALA A 78 -34.23 10.66 -10.17
CA ALA A 78 -32.86 10.82 -9.68
C ALA A 78 -31.88 11.06 -10.83
N TYR A 79 -30.87 11.90 -10.58
CA TYR A 79 -29.77 12.14 -11.51
C TYR A 79 -28.45 12.36 -10.78
N GLY A 80 -27.35 12.16 -11.50
CA GLY A 80 -25.99 12.45 -11.07
C GLY A 80 -25.07 12.62 -12.28
N ASP A 81 -23.78 12.44 -12.08
CA ASP A 81 -22.76 12.52 -13.14
C ASP A 81 -22.44 11.14 -13.75
N ASP A 82 -21.58 11.12 -14.77
CA ASP A 82 -21.00 9.91 -15.39
C ASP A 82 -22.03 8.86 -15.85
N GLY A 83 -23.13 9.30 -16.49
CA GLY A 83 -24.19 8.37 -16.95
C GLY A 83 -25.09 7.83 -15.84
N GLY A 84 -24.97 8.32 -14.61
CA GLY A 84 -25.93 8.10 -13.53
C GLY A 84 -25.89 6.79 -12.72
N PRO A 85 -24.79 6.01 -12.62
CA PRO A 85 -24.80 4.77 -11.83
C PRO A 85 -25.06 4.98 -10.32
N LEU A 86 -24.69 6.14 -9.76
CA LEU A 86 -25.01 6.47 -8.36
C LEU A 86 -26.49 6.86 -8.18
N ALA A 87 -27.08 7.55 -9.16
CA ALA A 87 -28.50 7.84 -9.17
C ALA A 87 -29.31 6.54 -9.33
N ALA A 88 -28.87 5.64 -10.21
CA ALA A 88 -29.45 4.31 -10.32
C ALA A 88 -29.35 3.52 -9.01
N ARG A 89 -28.24 3.64 -8.28
CA ARG A 89 -28.05 3.02 -6.96
C ARG A 89 -29.05 3.55 -5.94
N PHE A 90 -29.29 4.86 -5.90
CA PHE A 90 -30.31 5.46 -5.04
C PHE A 90 -31.70 4.88 -5.33
N LEU A 91 -32.09 4.81 -6.60
CA LEU A 91 -33.38 4.26 -7.04
C LEU A 91 -33.53 2.76 -6.72
N LEU A 92 -32.45 1.99 -6.90
CA LEU A 92 -32.45 0.57 -6.51
C LEU A 92 -32.66 0.42 -5.00
N THR A 93 -31.99 1.23 -4.20
CA THR A 93 -32.14 1.24 -2.73
C THR A 93 -33.57 1.59 -2.32
N ALA A 94 -34.18 2.60 -2.96
CA ALA A 94 -35.58 2.95 -2.76
C ALA A 94 -36.53 1.78 -3.12
N THR A 95 -36.25 1.08 -4.21
CA THR A 95 -37.02 -0.10 -4.65
C THR A 95 -36.93 -1.23 -3.63
N VAL A 96 -35.72 -1.56 -3.15
CA VAL A 96 -35.46 -2.61 -2.15
C VAL A 96 -36.19 -2.32 -0.84
N TYR A 97 -36.30 -1.03 -0.48
CA TYR A 97 -36.99 -0.59 0.74
C TYR A 97 -38.49 -0.29 0.58
N GLY A 98 -39.07 -0.61 -0.59
CA GLY A 98 -40.51 -0.59 -0.80
C GLY A 98 -41.09 0.81 -1.01
N HIS A 99 -40.35 1.68 -1.69
CA HIS A 99 -40.92 2.92 -2.23
C HIS A 99 -42.06 2.59 -3.22
N GLU A 100 -43.21 3.25 -3.08
CA GLU A 100 -44.45 2.90 -3.78
C GLU A 100 -44.67 3.71 -5.06
N GLY A 101 -44.10 4.92 -5.12
CA GLY A 101 -44.12 5.77 -6.30
C GLY A 101 -43.14 5.34 -7.40
N ASP A 102 -43.34 5.88 -8.59
CA ASP A 102 -42.49 5.55 -9.74
C ASP A 102 -41.06 6.07 -9.53
N CYS A 103 -40.07 5.23 -9.84
CA CYS A 103 -38.65 5.57 -9.75
C CYS A 103 -38.04 5.70 -11.16
N TYR A 104 -37.59 6.89 -11.52
CA TYR A 104 -37.00 7.17 -12.82
C TYR A 104 -35.56 7.68 -12.70
N LEU A 105 -34.67 7.09 -13.49
CA LEU A 105 -33.34 7.65 -13.75
C LEU A 105 -33.44 8.68 -14.89
N LEU A 106 -32.87 9.87 -14.70
CA LEU A 106 -32.71 10.86 -15.76
C LEU A 106 -31.60 10.43 -16.72
N ASP A 107 -31.98 10.12 -17.95
CA ASP A 107 -31.04 9.67 -18.98
C ASP A 107 -30.03 10.77 -19.35
N GLY A 108 -28.74 10.44 -19.30
CA GLY A 108 -27.63 11.38 -19.50
C GLY A 108 -27.36 12.38 -18.37
N GLY A 109 -28.06 12.26 -17.24
CA GLY A 109 -27.80 13.04 -16.04
C GLY A 109 -27.86 14.57 -16.23
N LEU A 110 -27.04 15.30 -15.48
CA LEU A 110 -27.02 16.77 -15.52
C LEU A 110 -26.46 17.31 -16.84
N GLU A 111 -25.52 16.63 -17.48
CA GLU A 111 -24.96 17.04 -18.76
C GLU A 111 -26.04 17.07 -19.84
N ALA A 112 -26.85 16.00 -19.95
CA ALA A 112 -27.96 15.97 -20.90
C ALA A 112 -29.05 17.00 -20.60
N TRP A 113 -29.27 17.34 -19.33
CA TRP A 113 -30.17 18.43 -18.94
C TRP A 113 -29.74 19.77 -19.55
N LEU A 114 -28.43 20.07 -19.50
CA LEU A 114 -27.84 21.31 -20.02
C LEU A 114 -27.76 21.36 -21.54
N GLU A 115 -27.53 20.22 -22.20
CA GLU A 115 -27.37 20.16 -23.65
C GLU A 115 -28.70 20.29 -24.41
N GLU A 116 -29.79 19.84 -23.80
CA GLU A 116 -31.10 19.85 -24.43
C GLU A 116 -31.90 21.11 -24.05
N GLY A 117 -32.20 21.95 -25.05
CA GLY A 117 -32.99 23.17 -24.83
C GLY A 117 -32.19 24.30 -24.14
N ASP A 118 -32.86 25.44 -23.92
CA ASP A 118 -32.28 26.60 -23.23
C ASP A 118 -32.57 26.48 -21.72
N ARG A 119 -32.11 25.38 -21.11
CA ARG A 119 -32.37 25.04 -19.70
C ARG A 119 -31.25 25.58 -18.80
N SER A 120 -31.62 26.12 -17.64
CA SER A 120 -30.68 26.68 -16.66
C SER A 120 -30.61 25.85 -15.38
N LEU A 121 -29.49 25.96 -14.68
CA LEU A 121 -29.34 25.46 -13.31
C LEU A 121 -29.86 26.47 -12.30
N SER A 122 -30.26 25.97 -11.13
CA SER A 122 -30.56 26.71 -9.93
C SER A 122 -29.43 26.55 -8.91
N THR A 123 -29.20 27.57 -8.09
CA THR A 123 -28.45 27.45 -6.82
C THR A 123 -29.37 27.60 -5.61
N ASP A 124 -30.66 27.83 -5.86
CA ASP A 124 -31.68 27.96 -4.82
C ASP A 124 -32.12 26.56 -4.38
N ALA A 125 -31.59 26.11 -3.25
CA ALA A 125 -31.93 24.81 -2.67
C ALA A 125 -33.31 24.85 -2.00
N PRO A 126 -34.22 23.90 -2.29
CA PRO A 126 -35.48 23.77 -1.56
C PRO A 126 -35.25 23.37 -0.10
N ASP A 127 -36.13 23.83 0.80
CA ASP A 127 -36.15 23.50 2.23
C ASP A 127 -37.52 22.86 2.57
N PRO A 128 -37.75 21.61 2.15
CA PRO A 128 -39.03 20.93 2.34
C PRO A 128 -39.26 20.52 3.79
N GLU A 129 -40.53 20.45 4.23
CA GLU A 129 -40.86 19.91 5.55
C GLU A 129 -40.62 18.39 5.58
N PRO A 130 -40.00 17.84 6.64
CA PRO A 130 -39.78 16.41 6.72
C PRO A 130 -41.07 15.58 6.70
N THR A 131 -41.06 14.46 5.99
CA THR A 131 -42.21 13.53 5.87
C THR A 131 -42.16 12.41 6.91
N ALA A 132 -43.18 11.54 6.90
CA ALA A 132 -43.20 10.31 7.68
C ALA A 132 -42.77 9.09 6.84
N TYR A 133 -41.66 9.22 6.08
CA TYR A 133 -41.16 8.13 5.26
C TYR A 133 -40.81 6.91 6.12
N GLU A 134 -41.29 5.74 5.70
CA GLU A 134 -40.98 4.44 6.33
C GLU A 134 -40.26 3.56 5.30
N ALA A 135 -39.10 3.02 5.67
CA ALA A 135 -38.34 2.09 4.85
C ALA A 135 -38.35 0.71 5.51
N ARG A 136 -38.52 -0.35 4.72
CA ARG A 136 -38.40 -1.72 5.20
C ARG A 136 -37.93 -2.62 4.06
N LEU A 137 -36.98 -3.51 4.34
CA LEU A 137 -36.59 -4.53 3.37
C LEU A 137 -37.81 -5.38 3.00
N GLN A 138 -38.14 -5.42 1.71
CA GLN A 138 -39.29 -6.16 1.21
C GLN A 138 -38.97 -7.65 1.12
N ASP A 139 -39.96 -8.51 1.37
CA ASP A 139 -39.80 -9.97 1.27
C ASP A 139 -39.54 -10.42 -0.19
N ASP A 140 -39.97 -9.61 -1.16
CA ASP A 140 -39.76 -9.79 -2.61
C ASP A 140 -38.74 -8.81 -3.18
N ALA A 141 -37.89 -8.21 -2.33
CA ALA A 141 -36.81 -7.36 -2.78
C ALA A 141 -35.92 -8.11 -3.78
N PRO A 142 -35.46 -7.45 -4.87
CA PRO A 142 -34.67 -8.10 -5.91
C PRO A 142 -33.21 -8.33 -5.49
N ILE A 143 -32.95 -8.59 -4.20
CA ILE A 143 -31.63 -8.91 -3.66
C ILE A 143 -31.55 -10.41 -3.42
N VAL A 144 -30.42 -11.01 -3.78
CA VAL A 144 -30.15 -12.45 -3.58
C VAL A 144 -28.91 -12.63 -2.74
N ASP A 145 -28.84 -13.76 -2.02
CA ASP A 145 -27.67 -14.12 -1.23
C ASP A 145 -26.68 -14.99 -2.02
N ARG A 146 -25.62 -15.45 -1.34
CA ARG A 146 -24.59 -16.29 -1.94
C ARG A 146 -25.12 -17.64 -2.41
N GLU A 147 -26.03 -18.26 -1.66
CA GLU A 147 -26.60 -19.57 -1.94
C GLU A 147 -27.50 -19.49 -3.20
N ASP A 148 -28.25 -18.40 -3.33
CA ASP A 148 -29.02 -18.10 -4.53
C ASP A 148 -28.13 -17.93 -5.78
N VAL A 149 -26.96 -17.29 -5.65
CA VAL A 149 -26.01 -17.16 -6.77
C VAL A 149 -25.39 -18.51 -7.14
N ASP A 150 -25.08 -19.38 -6.17
CA ASP A 150 -24.62 -20.75 -6.47
C ASP A 150 -25.68 -21.52 -7.28
N ALA A 151 -26.95 -21.44 -6.85
CA ALA A 151 -28.05 -22.08 -7.57
C ALA A 151 -28.21 -21.51 -9.00
N ALA A 152 -28.05 -20.20 -9.16
CA ALA A 152 -28.03 -19.52 -10.45
C ALA A 152 -26.96 -20.06 -11.39
N VAL A 153 -25.72 -20.22 -10.89
CA VAL A 153 -24.60 -20.79 -11.66
C VAL A 153 -24.86 -22.22 -12.10
N GLU A 154 -25.59 -23.02 -11.31
CA GLU A 154 -25.96 -24.40 -11.66
C GLU A 154 -27.04 -24.50 -12.76
N GLY A 155 -27.58 -23.37 -13.21
CA GLY A 155 -28.37 -23.25 -14.44
C GLY A 155 -29.82 -22.82 -14.24
N ASP A 156 -30.16 -22.21 -13.11
CA ASP A 156 -31.52 -21.68 -12.86
C ASP A 156 -31.69 -20.19 -13.26
N ALA A 157 -30.60 -19.51 -13.63
CA ALA A 157 -30.59 -18.10 -14.05
C ALA A 157 -29.36 -17.78 -14.93
N VAL A 158 -29.38 -16.60 -15.56
CA VAL A 158 -28.19 -16.01 -16.19
C VAL A 158 -27.52 -15.06 -15.20
N VAL A 159 -26.31 -15.41 -14.76
CA VAL A 159 -25.50 -14.54 -13.90
C VAL A 159 -24.73 -13.55 -14.78
N VAL A 160 -24.80 -12.26 -14.48
CA VAL A 160 -24.23 -11.19 -15.32
C VAL A 160 -23.25 -10.34 -14.52
N ASP A 161 -22.02 -10.26 -15.01
CA ASP A 161 -20.97 -9.41 -14.51
C ASP A 161 -21.00 -8.05 -15.22
N THR A 162 -21.27 -6.99 -14.47
CA THR A 162 -21.37 -5.62 -15.02
C THR A 162 -20.09 -4.79 -14.89
N ARG A 163 -18.94 -5.43 -14.65
CA ARG A 163 -17.64 -4.76 -14.49
C ARG A 163 -16.95 -4.60 -15.84
N THR A 164 -15.73 -4.06 -15.84
CA THR A 164 -14.94 -3.95 -17.08
C THR A 164 -14.47 -5.32 -17.57
N ALA A 165 -14.18 -5.43 -18.87
CA ALA A 165 -13.64 -6.66 -19.46
C ALA A 165 -12.37 -7.14 -18.75
N ALA A 166 -11.49 -6.22 -18.35
CA ALA A 166 -10.26 -6.54 -17.61
C ALA A 166 -10.57 -7.14 -16.23
N GLU A 167 -11.55 -6.59 -15.49
CA GLU A 167 -11.98 -7.14 -14.20
C GLU A 167 -12.60 -8.54 -14.35
N TYR A 168 -13.39 -8.77 -15.41
CA TYR A 168 -14.04 -10.05 -15.71
C TYR A 168 -13.06 -11.13 -16.17
N GLU A 169 -12.04 -10.77 -16.95
CA GLU A 169 -10.96 -11.67 -17.36
C GLU A 169 -10.07 -12.06 -16.17
N GLN A 170 -9.84 -11.11 -15.25
CA GLN A 170 -9.07 -11.36 -14.04
C GLN A 170 -9.77 -12.36 -13.11
N SER A 171 -11.10 -12.30 -13.00
CA SER A 171 -11.91 -13.14 -12.12
C SER A 171 -13.38 -12.95 -12.39
N ARG A 172 -14.21 -13.95 -12.07
CA ARG A 172 -15.67 -13.85 -12.19
C ARG A 172 -16.36 -14.94 -11.40
N VAL A 173 -17.66 -14.79 -11.15
CA VAL A 173 -18.50 -15.92 -10.76
C VAL A 173 -18.46 -16.95 -11.90
N PRO A 174 -18.27 -18.25 -11.62
CA PRO A 174 -18.23 -19.27 -12.66
C PRO A 174 -19.49 -19.26 -13.53
N GLY A 175 -19.31 -19.37 -14.85
CA GLY A 175 -20.44 -19.38 -15.78
C GLY A 175 -21.12 -18.03 -16.00
N ALA A 176 -20.70 -16.95 -15.32
CA ALA A 176 -21.24 -15.61 -15.56
C ALA A 176 -20.99 -15.13 -16.99
N VAL A 177 -21.91 -14.33 -17.50
CA VAL A 177 -21.79 -13.59 -18.77
C VAL A 177 -21.24 -12.19 -18.46
N HIS A 178 -20.35 -11.68 -19.30
CA HIS A 178 -19.85 -10.31 -19.19
C HIS A 178 -20.73 -9.34 -19.98
N LEU A 179 -21.23 -8.29 -19.34
CA LEU A 179 -21.92 -7.17 -19.98
C LEU A 179 -21.47 -5.89 -19.28
N ASP A 180 -20.51 -5.17 -19.85
CA ASP A 180 -20.09 -3.90 -19.25
C ASP A 180 -21.26 -2.92 -19.22
N TRP A 181 -21.47 -2.25 -18.09
CA TRP A 181 -22.55 -1.28 -17.97
C TRP A 181 -22.36 -0.10 -18.93
N GLU A 182 -21.10 0.23 -19.29
CA GLU A 182 -20.79 1.27 -20.28
C GLU A 182 -21.20 0.88 -21.69
N ASP A 183 -21.31 -0.42 -22.01
CA ASP A 183 -21.76 -0.87 -23.34
C ASP A 183 -23.22 -0.48 -23.60
N LEU A 184 -24.01 -0.25 -22.54
CA LEU A 184 -25.39 0.23 -22.61
C LEU A 184 -25.49 1.71 -22.99
N LEU A 185 -24.36 2.43 -22.97
CA LEU A 185 -24.30 3.87 -23.16
C LEU A 185 -23.61 4.27 -24.48
N GLU A 186 -24.00 5.43 -24.99
CA GLU A 186 -23.34 6.18 -26.06
C GLU A 186 -23.32 7.65 -25.67
N ASP A 187 -22.12 8.24 -25.55
CA ASP A 187 -21.90 9.62 -25.09
C ASP A 187 -22.64 9.94 -23.76
N GLY A 188 -22.57 9.02 -22.79
CA GLY A 188 -23.17 9.18 -21.46
C GLY A 188 -24.69 8.96 -21.40
N ARG A 189 -25.34 8.65 -22.52
CA ARG A 189 -26.79 8.41 -22.63
C ARG A 189 -27.09 6.98 -23.02
N LEU A 190 -28.29 6.51 -22.71
CA LEU A 190 -28.72 5.18 -23.12
C LEU A 190 -28.74 5.06 -24.64
N ARG A 191 -28.21 3.94 -25.17
CA ARG A 191 -28.32 3.61 -26.60
C ARG A 191 -29.79 3.46 -27.01
N ASP A 192 -30.03 3.54 -28.32
CA ASP A 192 -31.36 3.26 -28.88
C ASP A 192 -31.87 1.87 -28.46
N GLU A 193 -33.17 1.78 -28.17
CA GLU A 193 -33.82 0.58 -27.64
C GLU A 193 -33.53 -0.66 -28.52
N GLY A 194 -33.54 -0.53 -29.86
CA GLY A 194 -33.25 -1.66 -30.74
C GLY A 194 -31.79 -2.12 -30.68
N VAL A 195 -30.85 -1.19 -30.44
CA VAL A 195 -29.43 -1.52 -30.26
C VAL A 195 -29.20 -2.24 -28.92
N LEU A 196 -29.91 -1.82 -27.87
CA LEU A 196 -29.86 -2.49 -26.57
C LEU A 196 -30.47 -3.90 -26.64
N GLU A 197 -31.61 -4.06 -27.31
CA GLU A 197 -32.23 -5.38 -27.51
C GLU A 197 -31.28 -6.34 -28.23
N ASP A 198 -30.61 -5.89 -29.29
CA ASP A 198 -29.62 -6.67 -30.02
C ASP A 198 -28.41 -7.04 -29.12
N LEU A 199 -27.85 -6.06 -28.39
CA LEU A 199 -26.71 -6.26 -27.49
C LEU A 199 -27.02 -7.26 -26.36
N LEU A 200 -28.20 -7.16 -25.75
CA LEU A 200 -28.64 -8.06 -24.69
C LEU A 200 -28.83 -9.49 -25.23
N ALA A 201 -29.46 -9.62 -26.39
CA ALA A 201 -29.65 -10.92 -27.04
C ALA A 201 -28.33 -11.58 -27.46
N GLU A 202 -27.34 -10.80 -27.92
CA GLU A 202 -25.99 -11.30 -28.25
C GLU A 202 -25.26 -11.85 -27.01
N ASN A 203 -25.53 -11.28 -25.84
CA ASN A 203 -25.03 -11.76 -24.54
C ASN A 203 -25.90 -12.86 -23.92
N GLY A 204 -26.93 -13.33 -24.63
CA GLY A 204 -27.80 -14.41 -24.14
C GLY A 204 -28.74 -13.97 -23.02
N LEU A 205 -29.13 -12.69 -23.01
CA LEU A 205 -30.13 -12.13 -22.09
C LEU A 205 -31.44 -11.91 -22.82
N THR A 206 -32.51 -12.50 -22.29
CA THR A 206 -33.88 -12.35 -22.83
C THR A 206 -34.88 -11.97 -21.75
N PRO A 207 -36.00 -11.29 -22.07
CA PRO A 207 -36.98 -10.84 -21.07
C PRO A 207 -37.65 -11.95 -20.24
N ASP A 208 -37.61 -13.21 -20.71
CA ASP A 208 -38.22 -14.37 -20.06
C ASP A 208 -37.26 -15.10 -19.10
N GLU A 209 -35.97 -14.73 -19.06
CA GLU A 209 -34.96 -15.35 -18.20
C GLU A 209 -34.88 -14.70 -16.83
N ARG A 210 -34.56 -15.50 -15.81
CA ARG A 210 -34.10 -15.00 -14.51
C ARG A 210 -32.69 -14.47 -14.67
N ILE A 211 -32.46 -13.21 -14.30
CA ILE A 211 -31.15 -12.55 -14.40
C ILE A 211 -30.66 -12.19 -12.99
N VAL A 212 -29.41 -12.53 -12.70
CA VAL A 212 -28.74 -12.17 -11.45
C VAL A 212 -27.54 -11.27 -11.78
N LEU A 213 -27.65 -9.98 -11.46
CA LEU A 213 -26.58 -9.02 -11.69
C LEU A 213 -25.59 -8.99 -10.52
N TYR A 214 -24.31 -8.87 -10.81
CA TYR A 214 -23.32 -8.54 -9.77
C TYR A 214 -22.26 -7.57 -10.29
N CYS A 215 -21.67 -6.86 -9.34
CA CYS A 215 -20.42 -6.11 -9.51
C CYS A 215 -19.74 -6.01 -8.14
N ASN A 216 -18.64 -5.25 -8.01
CA ASN A 216 -17.90 -5.21 -6.73
C ASN A 216 -18.61 -4.42 -5.62
N THR A 217 -19.40 -3.39 -5.95
CA THR A 217 -19.91 -2.41 -4.96
C THR A 217 -21.36 -2.01 -5.18
N ALA A 218 -22.10 -2.84 -5.91
CA ALA A 218 -23.46 -2.58 -6.41
C ALA A 218 -23.66 -1.29 -7.24
N ARG A 219 -22.63 -0.47 -7.48
CA ARG A 219 -22.72 0.77 -8.28
C ARG A 219 -23.08 0.50 -9.74
N ARG A 220 -22.25 -0.28 -10.43
CA ARG A 220 -22.38 -0.54 -11.89
C ARG A 220 -23.64 -1.35 -12.20
N LEU A 221 -23.89 -2.40 -11.41
CA LEU A 221 -25.08 -3.25 -11.57
C LEU A 221 -26.38 -2.47 -11.41
N SER A 222 -26.40 -1.40 -10.60
CA SER A 222 -27.61 -0.61 -10.37
C SER A 222 -28.08 0.08 -11.64
N HIS A 223 -27.13 0.57 -12.46
CA HIS A 223 -27.45 1.16 -13.76
C HIS A 223 -28.07 0.10 -14.69
N THR A 224 -27.40 -1.04 -14.85
CA THR A 224 -27.90 -2.17 -15.65
C THR A 224 -29.26 -2.66 -15.15
N PHE A 225 -29.49 -2.72 -13.83
CA PHE A 225 -30.77 -3.08 -13.25
C PHE A 225 -31.90 -2.15 -13.71
N VAL A 226 -31.70 -0.83 -13.58
CA VAL A 226 -32.70 0.17 -13.99
C VAL A 226 -32.94 0.12 -15.50
N THR A 227 -31.90 -0.09 -16.30
CA THR A 227 -32.00 -0.27 -17.76
C THR A 227 -32.81 -1.50 -18.14
N LEU A 228 -32.51 -2.67 -17.55
CA LEU A 228 -33.25 -3.91 -17.82
C LEU A 228 -34.73 -3.78 -17.42
N ARG A 229 -35.00 -3.19 -16.26
CA ARG A 229 -36.38 -2.88 -15.83
C ARG A 229 -37.09 -1.94 -16.82
N HIS A 230 -36.39 -0.93 -17.33
CA HIS A 230 -36.93 0.00 -18.32
C HIS A 230 -37.31 -0.70 -19.64
N LEU A 231 -36.52 -1.68 -20.07
CA LEU A 231 -36.74 -2.50 -21.26
C LEU A 231 -37.76 -3.64 -21.04
N GLY A 232 -38.34 -3.73 -19.83
CA GLY A 232 -39.39 -4.71 -19.53
C GLY A 232 -38.91 -6.07 -19.04
N TYR A 233 -37.66 -6.21 -18.63
CA TYR A 233 -37.16 -7.43 -17.99
C TYR A 233 -37.74 -7.53 -16.56
N GLY A 234 -38.54 -8.58 -16.34
CA GLY A 234 -39.36 -8.71 -15.13
C GLY A 234 -38.68 -9.44 -13.97
N ASP A 235 -37.76 -10.35 -14.27
CA ASP A 235 -37.11 -11.23 -13.29
C ASP A 235 -35.61 -10.91 -13.19
N VAL A 236 -35.32 -9.71 -12.68
CA VAL A 236 -33.96 -9.22 -12.45
C VAL A 236 -33.75 -9.09 -10.95
N SER A 237 -32.71 -9.76 -10.46
CA SER A 237 -32.20 -9.69 -9.11
C SER A 237 -30.73 -9.31 -9.12
N PHE A 238 -30.17 -8.97 -7.96
CA PHE A 238 -28.76 -8.61 -7.85
C PHE A 238 -28.14 -9.16 -6.58
N TYR A 239 -26.85 -9.47 -6.68
CA TYR A 239 -26.01 -9.91 -5.58
C TYR A 239 -25.07 -8.77 -5.17
N GLU A 240 -25.06 -8.45 -3.87
CA GLU A 240 -24.22 -7.38 -3.32
C GLU A 240 -22.93 -7.87 -2.63
N GLY A 241 -22.74 -9.19 -2.52
CA GLY A 241 -21.59 -9.72 -1.80
C GLY A 241 -20.28 -9.64 -2.61
N SER A 242 -19.18 -9.94 -1.93
CA SER A 242 -17.83 -9.85 -2.48
C SER A 242 -17.49 -11.08 -3.32
N LEU A 243 -16.85 -10.87 -4.48
CA LEU A 243 -16.27 -11.96 -5.29
C LEU A 243 -15.11 -12.69 -4.59
N THR A 244 -14.65 -12.16 -3.47
CA THR A 244 -13.49 -12.64 -2.72
C THR A 244 -13.58 -14.13 -2.39
N ASP A 245 -14.76 -14.62 -2.02
CA ASP A 245 -14.92 -16.04 -1.64
C ASP A 245 -14.80 -17.00 -2.83
N TRP A 246 -15.32 -16.65 -4.00
CA TRP A 246 -15.14 -17.43 -5.22
C TRP A 246 -13.68 -17.46 -5.67
N VAL A 247 -13.04 -16.29 -5.62
CA VAL A 247 -11.63 -16.13 -6.01
C VAL A 247 -10.71 -16.91 -5.09
N ARG A 248 -11.03 -16.98 -3.80
CA ARG A 248 -10.32 -17.81 -2.83
C ARG A 248 -10.55 -19.29 -3.06
N ALA A 249 -11.80 -19.70 -3.28
CA ALA A 249 -12.14 -21.11 -3.51
C ALA A 249 -11.51 -21.66 -4.80
N GLU A 250 -11.29 -20.80 -5.80
CA GLU A 250 -10.63 -21.16 -7.06
C GLU A 250 -9.12 -20.86 -7.09
N ALA A 251 -8.60 -20.07 -6.15
CA ALA A 251 -7.17 -19.84 -6.02
C ALA A 251 -6.50 -21.18 -5.71
N PRO A 252 -5.43 -21.57 -6.44
CA PRO A 252 -4.75 -22.82 -6.12
C PRO A 252 -4.20 -22.74 -4.70
N GLU A 253 -4.44 -23.77 -3.89
CA GLU A 253 -3.77 -23.95 -2.60
C GLU A 253 -2.28 -24.15 -2.85
N TRP A 254 -1.45 -23.20 -2.42
CA TRP A 254 -0.01 -23.25 -2.59
C TRP A 254 0.66 -23.39 -1.24
N ASP A 255 1.23 -24.57 -0.98
CA ASP A 255 2.07 -24.82 0.19
C ASP A 255 3.50 -24.29 -0.07
N PRO A 256 4.00 -23.32 0.72
CA PRO A 256 5.35 -22.79 0.56
C PRO A 256 6.45 -23.86 0.78
N LEU A 257 6.19 -24.88 1.61
CA LEU A 257 7.11 -25.99 1.84
C LEU A 257 7.18 -26.89 0.61
N GLU A 258 6.03 -27.19 0.00
CA GLU A 258 5.98 -27.97 -1.24
C GLU A 258 6.67 -27.21 -2.37
N LEU A 259 6.41 -25.91 -2.51
CA LEU A 259 7.06 -25.08 -3.51
C LEU A 259 8.59 -25.06 -3.34
N GLN A 260 9.09 -24.94 -2.10
CA GLN A 260 10.51 -25.01 -1.82
C GLN A 260 11.10 -26.38 -2.22
N ALA A 261 10.39 -27.48 -1.91
CA ALA A 261 10.82 -28.83 -2.28
C ALA A 261 10.85 -29.04 -3.80
N GLN A 262 9.86 -28.52 -4.53
CA GLN A 262 9.84 -28.53 -5.99
C GLN A 262 11.04 -27.77 -6.57
N VAL A 263 11.32 -26.56 -6.06
CA VAL A 263 12.47 -25.77 -6.51
C VAL A 263 13.79 -26.48 -6.22
N ARG A 264 13.96 -27.09 -5.03
CA ARG A 264 15.13 -27.93 -4.73
C ARG A 264 15.26 -29.09 -5.72
N TYR A 265 14.15 -29.73 -6.09
CA TYR A 265 14.19 -30.78 -7.11
C TYR A 265 14.68 -30.25 -8.46
N TYR A 266 14.14 -29.12 -8.95
CA TYR A 266 14.56 -28.58 -10.26
C TYR A 266 15.97 -28.02 -10.27
N ALA A 267 16.46 -27.46 -9.16
CA ALA A 267 17.86 -27.06 -9.01
C ALA A 267 18.82 -28.20 -9.41
N ASP A 268 18.50 -29.43 -8.98
CA ASP A 268 19.29 -30.63 -9.30
C ASP A 268 18.88 -31.32 -10.62
N ASN A 269 17.68 -31.05 -11.15
CA ASN A 269 17.04 -31.85 -12.21
C ASN A 269 16.52 -31.01 -13.38
N GLY A 270 17.38 -30.17 -13.96
CA GLY A 270 17.12 -29.50 -15.25
C GLY A 270 17.02 -27.98 -15.18
N GLY A 271 17.11 -27.40 -13.98
CA GLY A 271 17.29 -25.97 -13.78
C GLY A 271 16.03 -25.15 -14.03
N PHE A 272 16.23 -23.85 -14.25
CA PHE A 272 15.15 -22.87 -14.38
C PHE A 272 14.13 -23.20 -15.49
N GLU A 273 14.59 -23.54 -16.70
CA GLU A 273 13.67 -23.77 -17.83
C GLU A 273 12.83 -25.05 -17.62
N ALA A 274 13.40 -26.11 -17.02
CA ALA A 274 12.64 -27.32 -16.71
C ALA A 274 11.53 -27.06 -15.68
N MET A 275 11.81 -26.25 -14.66
CA MET A 275 10.83 -25.82 -13.67
C MET A 275 9.66 -25.06 -14.33
N VAL A 276 9.97 -24.09 -15.19
CA VAL A 276 8.95 -23.28 -15.87
C VAL A 276 8.14 -24.12 -16.87
N ASP A 277 8.79 -25.02 -17.61
CA ASP A 277 8.12 -25.91 -18.57
C ASP A 277 7.11 -26.85 -17.90
N GLU A 278 7.41 -27.33 -16.68
CA GLU A 278 6.55 -28.29 -15.97
C GLU A 278 5.51 -27.61 -15.06
N LEU A 279 5.88 -26.54 -14.34
CA LEU A 279 5.00 -25.84 -13.40
C LEU A 279 4.24 -24.66 -14.03
N GLY A 280 4.64 -24.22 -15.22
CA GLY A 280 4.09 -23.05 -15.91
C GLY A 280 4.72 -21.72 -15.47
N GLU A 281 4.63 -20.70 -16.33
CA GLU A 281 5.20 -19.36 -16.09
C GLU A 281 4.64 -18.66 -14.83
N ASP A 282 3.40 -18.98 -14.43
CA ASP A 282 2.77 -18.37 -13.24
C ASP A 282 3.50 -18.72 -11.93
N VAL A 283 4.32 -19.79 -11.92
CA VAL A 283 5.15 -20.15 -10.76
C VAL A 283 6.09 -19.01 -10.37
N LEU A 284 6.56 -18.19 -11.31
CA LEU A 284 7.46 -17.06 -11.03
C LEU A 284 6.83 -16.02 -10.10
N GLY A 285 5.51 -15.88 -10.14
CA GLY A 285 4.76 -15.06 -9.20
C GLY A 285 4.76 -15.63 -7.77
N ARG A 286 4.80 -16.96 -7.65
CA ARG A 286 4.67 -17.73 -6.40
C ARG A 286 6.00 -17.99 -5.70
N LEU A 287 7.12 -18.05 -6.44
CA LEU A 287 8.48 -18.14 -5.89
C LEU A 287 8.79 -17.06 -4.83
N LYS A 288 8.04 -15.95 -4.85
CA LYS A 288 8.09 -14.91 -3.81
C LYS A 288 7.80 -15.48 -2.42
N LEU A 289 6.97 -16.51 -2.27
CA LEU A 289 6.68 -17.14 -0.98
C LEU A 289 7.89 -17.83 -0.35
N ILE A 290 8.91 -18.15 -1.14
CA ILE A 290 10.15 -18.77 -0.67
C ILE A 290 11.36 -17.82 -0.80
N GLY A 291 11.07 -16.51 -0.92
CA GLY A 291 12.08 -15.46 -0.90
C GLY A 291 12.72 -15.14 -2.25
N LEU A 292 12.23 -15.74 -3.35
CA LEU A 292 12.75 -15.56 -4.70
C LEU A 292 11.88 -14.61 -5.53
N TYR A 293 12.48 -13.56 -6.05
CA TYR A 293 11.86 -12.69 -7.05
C TYR A 293 12.56 -12.86 -8.38
N HIS A 294 11.82 -13.29 -9.40
CA HIS A 294 12.32 -13.25 -10.76
C HIS A 294 12.62 -11.79 -11.15
N GLN A 295 13.87 -11.51 -11.53
CA GLN A 295 14.32 -10.16 -11.88
C GLN A 295 14.18 -9.91 -13.39
N LYS A 296 14.65 -8.77 -13.89
CA LYS A 296 14.52 -8.41 -15.32
C LYS A 296 15.14 -9.44 -16.27
N GLN A 297 16.24 -10.04 -15.84
CA GLN A 297 16.96 -11.04 -16.60
C GLN A 297 16.31 -12.42 -16.37
N ARG A 298 15.89 -13.06 -17.47
CA ARG A 298 15.31 -14.42 -17.44
C ARG A 298 16.31 -15.40 -16.83
N GLY A 299 15.83 -16.28 -15.95
CA GLY A 299 16.67 -17.27 -15.26
C GLY A 299 17.37 -16.78 -13.99
N TYR A 300 17.34 -15.47 -13.72
CA TYR A 300 17.99 -14.89 -12.54
C TYR A 300 16.98 -14.36 -11.53
N PHE A 301 17.39 -14.36 -10.27
CA PHE A 301 16.53 -14.06 -9.14
C PHE A 301 17.20 -13.12 -8.14
N MET A 302 16.37 -12.27 -7.53
CA MET A 302 16.68 -11.69 -6.25
C MET A 302 16.29 -12.69 -5.16
N LEU A 303 17.21 -12.95 -4.23
CA LEU A 303 16.98 -13.73 -3.03
C LEU A 303 16.91 -12.81 -1.82
N ARG A 304 15.92 -13.00 -0.95
CA ARG A 304 15.76 -12.25 0.30
C ARG A 304 15.70 -13.18 1.52
N THR A 305 16.49 -12.86 2.53
CA THR A 305 16.46 -13.52 3.84
C THR A 305 15.27 -13.05 4.69
N ARG A 306 14.98 -13.76 5.78
CA ARG A 306 14.06 -13.34 6.83
C ARG A 306 14.87 -13.23 8.13
N ALA A 307 15.09 -12.02 8.61
CA ALA A 307 15.84 -11.75 9.84
C ALA A 307 14.92 -11.04 10.87
N PRO A 308 14.22 -11.79 11.74
CA PRO A 308 13.25 -11.23 12.69
C PRO A 308 13.88 -10.12 13.53
N GLY A 309 13.30 -8.92 13.48
CA GLY A 309 13.79 -7.75 14.22
C GLY A 309 15.17 -7.26 13.78
N GLY A 310 15.68 -7.77 12.67
CA GLY A 310 17.02 -7.49 12.17
C GLY A 310 18.15 -8.12 12.96
N VAL A 311 17.89 -9.09 13.84
CA VAL A 311 18.93 -9.72 14.66
C VAL A 311 19.46 -10.96 13.96
N LEU A 312 20.78 -11.03 13.80
CA LEU A 312 21.51 -12.15 13.23
C LEU A 312 22.65 -12.53 14.17
N THR A 313 23.07 -13.79 14.15
CA THR A 313 24.38 -14.16 14.72
C THR A 313 25.51 -13.73 13.79
N ALA A 314 26.75 -13.66 14.28
CA ALA A 314 27.87 -13.42 13.39
C ALA A 314 28.05 -14.58 12.40
N GLU A 315 27.79 -15.83 12.80
CA GLU A 315 27.83 -16.98 11.88
C GLU A 315 26.79 -16.86 10.75
N GLN A 316 25.56 -16.43 11.04
CA GLN A 316 24.53 -16.17 10.03
C GLN A 316 24.96 -15.05 9.08
N THR A 317 25.42 -13.93 9.64
CA THR A 317 25.91 -12.76 8.88
C THR A 317 27.06 -13.14 7.95
N ARG A 318 28.05 -13.90 8.46
CA ARG A 318 29.19 -14.42 7.70
C ARG A 318 28.73 -15.32 6.54
N THR A 319 27.81 -16.24 6.80
CA THR A 319 27.26 -17.15 5.79
C THR A 319 26.56 -16.38 4.67
N VAL A 320 25.78 -15.35 5.01
CA VAL A 320 25.12 -14.49 4.01
C VAL A 320 26.16 -13.73 3.16
N GLY A 321 27.23 -13.23 3.78
CA GLY A 321 28.34 -12.59 3.06
C GLY A 321 29.05 -13.54 2.10
N GLU A 322 29.37 -14.75 2.55
CA GLU A 322 29.97 -15.82 1.71
C GLU A 322 29.06 -16.22 0.55
N VAL A 323 27.75 -16.34 0.78
CA VAL A 323 26.77 -16.63 -0.28
C VAL A 323 26.70 -15.49 -1.30
N ALA A 324 26.69 -14.23 -0.85
CA ALA A 324 26.69 -13.10 -1.77
C ALA A 324 27.97 -13.03 -2.60
N ASP A 325 29.13 -13.26 -1.99
CA ASP A 325 30.40 -13.29 -2.72
C ASP A 325 30.42 -14.43 -3.75
N GLU A 326 29.93 -15.62 -3.41
CA GLU A 326 30.03 -16.79 -4.29
C GLU A 326 28.96 -16.84 -5.39
N PHE A 327 27.69 -16.55 -5.06
CA PHE A 327 26.54 -16.80 -5.93
C PHE A 327 25.88 -15.53 -6.49
N ALA A 328 26.06 -14.36 -5.86
CA ALA A 328 25.37 -13.13 -6.28
C ALA A 328 26.18 -12.32 -7.30
N ARG A 329 26.74 -13.00 -8.30
CA ARG A 329 27.64 -12.41 -9.29
C ARG A 329 27.00 -12.28 -10.66
N ALA A 330 27.25 -11.15 -11.31
CA ALA A 330 26.71 -10.93 -12.65
C ALA A 330 27.36 -11.93 -13.66
N PRO A 331 26.59 -12.51 -14.59
CA PRO A 331 27.17 -13.29 -15.68
C PRO A 331 28.01 -12.41 -16.61
N GLU A 332 28.98 -12.99 -17.32
CA GLU A 332 29.75 -12.26 -18.36
C GLU A 332 28.85 -11.58 -19.40
N ALA A 333 27.71 -12.20 -19.74
CA ALA A 333 26.74 -11.66 -20.69
C ALA A 333 26.09 -10.34 -20.22
N TYR A 334 26.12 -10.06 -18.92
CA TYR A 334 25.59 -8.85 -18.29
C TYR A 334 26.70 -7.98 -17.67
N GLY A 335 27.94 -8.14 -18.14
CA GLY A 335 29.08 -7.31 -17.74
C GLY A 335 30.01 -7.95 -16.71
N GLY A 336 29.62 -9.08 -16.11
CA GLY A 336 30.45 -9.78 -15.13
C GLY A 336 30.94 -8.84 -14.02
N PRO A 337 32.23 -8.90 -13.67
CA PRO A 337 32.78 -8.06 -12.60
C PRO A 337 32.80 -6.56 -12.91
N ASP A 338 32.58 -6.16 -14.16
CA ASP A 338 32.53 -4.76 -14.58
C ASP A 338 31.08 -4.20 -14.57
N GLN A 339 30.07 -5.00 -14.21
CA GLN A 339 28.64 -4.61 -14.24
C GLN A 339 28.32 -3.42 -13.33
N ASN A 340 28.98 -3.33 -12.18
CA ASN A 340 28.78 -2.24 -11.23
C ASN A 340 30.12 -1.53 -10.91
N PRO A 341 30.31 -0.28 -11.36
CA PRO A 341 31.58 0.44 -11.19
C PRO A 341 31.81 0.98 -9.77
N VAL A 342 30.81 0.95 -8.90
CA VAL A 342 30.90 1.50 -7.54
C VAL A 342 31.16 0.40 -6.51
N PHE A 343 30.48 -0.73 -6.64
CA PHE A 343 30.51 -1.82 -5.66
C PHE A 343 31.22 -3.08 -6.17
N GLY A 344 31.50 -3.19 -7.47
CA GLY A 344 32.11 -4.38 -8.07
C GLY A 344 31.12 -5.51 -8.26
N ASP A 345 31.59 -6.75 -8.16
CA ASP A 345 30.77 -7.97 -8.26
C ASP A 345 30.50 -8.55 -6.87
N GLY A 346 29.42 -9.32 -6.71
CA GLY A 346 29.15 -10.04 -5.46
C GLY A 346 28.82 -9.13 -4.28
N TYR A 347 27.69 -8.42 -4.36
CA TYR A 347 27.22 -7.53 -3.31
C TYR A 347 25.81 -7.87 -2.84
N LEU A 348 25.49 -7.38 -1.65
CA LEU A 348 24.18 -7.51 -1.01
C LEU A 348 23.64 -6.14 -0.58
N ASP A 349 22.33 -6.07 -0.37
CA ASP A 349 21.65 -4.89 0.14
C ASP A 349 20.97 -5.19 1.49
N VAL A 350 21.27 -4.41 2.51
CA VAL A 350 20.42 -4.26 3.71
C VAL A 350 19.16 -3.50 3.33
N THR A 351 18.01 -3.99 3.79
CA THR A 351 16.70 -3.50 3.38
C THR A 351 16.05 -2.62 4.46
N THR A 352 15.08 -1.79 4.05
CA THR A 352 14.27 -0.96 4.97
C THR A 352 13.32 -1.76 5.88
N ARG A 353 13.42 -3.10 5.86
CA ARG A 353 12.69 -4.02 6.73
C ARG A 353 13.62 -4.96 7.50
N GLN A 354 14.89 -4.59 7.62
CA GLN A 354 15.89 -5.34 8.37
C GLN A 354 16.13 -6.78 7.86
N ASP A 355 15.95 -7.00 6.56
CA ASP A 355 16.42 -8.21 5.86
C ASP A 355 17.65 -7.89 5.00
N VAL A 356 18.30 -8.94 4.49
CA VAL A 356 19.32 -8.86 3.44
C VAL A 356 18.75 -9.38 2.13
N GLN A 357 19.10 -8.74 1.02
CA GLN A 357 18.80 -9.24 -0.32
C GLN A 357 20.04 -9.22 -1.22
N MET A 358 20.05 -10.10 -2.21
CA MET A 358 21.10 -10.19 -3.22
C MET A 358 20.49 -10.59 -4.57
N HIS A 359 21.19 -10.30 -5.66
CA HIS A 359 20.70 -10.50 -7.03
C HIS A 359 21.59 -11.49 -7.78
N TRP A 360 21.19 -11.85 -9.01
CA TRP A 360 21.91 -12.80 -9.87
C TRP A 360 21.88 -14.27 -9.41
N ILE A 361 21.01 -14.62 -8.47
CA ILE A 361 20.87 -16.00 -8.03
C ILE A 361 20.22 -16.84 -9.14
N GLU A 362 20.79 -18.00 -9.44
CA GLU A 362 20.24 -18.99 -10.38
C GLU A 362 19.44 -20.06 -9.62
N ILE A 363 18.49 -20.73 -10.29
CA ILE A 363 17.71 -21.82 -9.65
C ILE A 363 18.62 -22.99 -9.32
N GLU A 364 19.64 -23.21 -10.12
CA GLU A 364 20.63 -24.27 -10.02
C GLU A 364 21.42 -24.18 -8.70
N ASP A 365 21.65 -22.98 -8.18
CA ASP A 365 22.43 -22.75 -6.97
C ASP A 365 21.59 -22.76 -5.68
N ILE A 366 20.27 -22.58 -5.81
CA ILE A 366 19.43 -22.25 -4.64
C ILE A 366 19.36 -23.38 -3.61
N ALA A 367 19.48 -24.64 -4.03
CA ALA A 367 19.48 -25.78 -3.13
C ALA A 367 20.70 -25.74 -2.20
N GLU A 368 21.89 -25.43 -2.74
CA GLU A 368 23.11 -25.28 -1.95
C GLU A 368 23.03 -24.06 -1.03
N ILE A 369 22.52 -22.93 -1.52
CA ILE A 369 22.33 -21.72 -0.71
C ILE A 369 21.42 -22.01 0.49
N TRP A 370 20.29 -22.69 0.27
CA TRP A 370 19.41 -23.07 1.37
C TRP A 370 20.05 -24.08 2.32
N ASP A 371 20.85 -25.03 1.86
CA ASP A 371 21.57 -25.94 2.76
C ASP A 371 22.55 -25.19 3.69
N ARG A 372 23.22 -24.15 3.17
CA ARG A 372 24.08 -23.27 3.99
C ARG A 372 23.27 -22.45 4.98
N TYR A 373 22.12 -21.90 4.58
CA TYR A 373 21.24 -21.15 5.48
C TYR A 373 20.59 -22.03 6.56
N ASP A 374 20.11 -23.21 6.18
CA ASP A 374 19.53 -24.20 7.10
C ASP A 374 20.56 -24.63 8.16
N ALA A 375 21.84 -24.75 7.80
CA ALA A 375 22.92 -25.11 8.72
C ALA A 375 23.15 -24.08 9.84
N VAL A 376 22.80 -22.81 9.60
CA VAL A 376 22.93 -21.70 10.57
C VAL A 376 21.57 -21.19 11.08
N GLY A 377 20.48 -21.89 10.76
CA GLY A 377 19.13 -21.56 11.20
C GLY A 377 18.54 -20.30 10.54
N LEU A 378 19.01 -19.92 9.36
CA LEU A 378 18.48 -18.80 8.57
C LEU A 378 17.43 -19.30 7.56
N SER A 379 16.41 -18.48 7.26
CA SER A 379 15.37 -18.82 6.28
C SER A 379 15.10 -17.69 5.29
N THR A 380 14.52 -18.03 4.13
CA THR A 380 14.01 -17.08 3.13
C THR A 380 12.49 -17.16 3.00
N MET A 381 11.88 -18.10 3.73
CA MET A 381 10.47 -18.42 3.62
C MET A 381 9.59 -17.28 4.10
N GLN A 382 8.60 -16.93 3.28
CA GLN A 382 7.67 -15.81 3.46
C GLN A 382 8.35 -14.47 3.78
N ALA A 383 9.64 -14.29 3.46
CA ALA A 383 10.27 -12.96 3.42
C ALA A 383 9.55 -12.03 2.42
N CYS A 384 8.89 -12.67 1.45
CA CYS A 384 8.28 -12.12 0.27
C CYS A 384 6.89 -12.73 0.04
N GLY A 385 6.19 -12.33 -1.03
CA GLY A 385 4.85 -12.86 -1.36
C GLY A 385 3.69 -12.20 -0.61
N ASN A 386 2.53 -12.83 -0.70
CA ASN A 386 1.29 -12.44 -0.04
C ASN A 386 1.16 -13.19 1.29
N SER A 387 1.93 -12.72 2.27
CA SER A 387 2.14 -13.36 3.56
C SER A 387 2.49 -12.29 4.60
N VAL A 388 2.61 -12.71 5.86
CA VAL A 388 3.22 -11.92 6.93
C VAL A 388 4.72 -11.80 6.66
N ARG A 389 5.17 -10.58 6.37
CA ARG A 389 6.58 -10.25 6.08
C ARG A 389 7.43 -10.26 7.35
N ASN A 390 8.73 -10.02 7.19
CA ASN A 390 9.63 -9.80 8.32
C ASN A 390 9.06 -8.76 9.29
N VAL A 391 9.14 -9.05 10.58
CA VAL A 391 8.67 -8.17 11.65
C VAL A 391 9.78 -7.18 11.96
N VAL A 392 9.50 -5.89 11.77
CA VAL A 392 10.48 -4.83 12.01
C VAL A 392 10.50 -4.50 13.50
N GLY A 393 11.68 -4.36 14.08
CA GLY A 393 11.87 -4.00 15.48
C GLY A 393 12.83 -2.83 15.67
N CYS A 394 12.90 -2.31 16.89
CA CYS A 394 13.96 -1.37 17.25
C CYS A 394 15.32 -2.06 17.12
N PRO A 395 16.29 -1.50 16.37
CA PRO A 395 17.64 -2.04 16.28
C PRO A 395 18.38 -2.13 17.62
N ALA A 396 18.00 -1.34 18.63
CA ALA A 396 18.59 -1.36 19.96
C ALA A 396 17.79 -2.20 20.99
N ALA A 397 16.80 -2.99 20.55
CA ALA A 397 15.99 -3.82 21.45
C ALA A 397 16.84 -4.72 22.38
N GLY A 398 16.62 -4.68 23.68
CA GLY A 398 17.42 -5.41 24.67
C GLY A 398 18.78 -4.79 25.01
N LEU A 399 19.14 -3.66 24.41
CA LEU A 399 20.39 -2.93 24.64
C LEU A 399 20.15 -1.58 25.30
N ASP A 400 19.06 -0.90 24.88
CA ASP A 400 18.68 0.41 25.36
C ASP A 400 18.27 0.36 26.86
N PRO A 401 18.92 1.14 27.75
CA PRO A 401 18.56 1.18 29.17
C PRO A 401 17.13 1.68 29.45
N ASP A 402 16.54 2.45 28.53
CA ASP A 402 15.28 3.15 28.74
C ASP A 402 14.09 2.44 28.05
N GLU A 403 14.31 1.31 27.36
CA GLU A 403 13.21 0.57 26.74
C GLU A 403 12.24 -0.02 27.77
N THR A 404 10.97 -0.10 27.40
CA THR A 404 9.91 -0.65 28.26
C THR A 404 9.88 -2.18 28.19
N VAL A 405 10.04 -2.72 26.98
CA VAL A 405 9.88 -4.15 26.69
C VAL A 405 10.97 -4.58 25.73
N ASP A 406 11.76 -5.60 26.09
CA ASP A 406 12.62 -6.28 25.12
C ASP A 406 11.75 -7.03 24.10
N ILE A 407 11.72 -6.53 22.86
CA ILE A 407 10.85 -7.06 21.81
C ILE A 407 11.41 -8.30 21.11
N ARG A 408 12.68 -8.67 21.34
CA ARG A 408 13.32 -9.78 20.60
C ARG A 408 12.55 -11.11 20.75
N PRO A 409 12.12 -11.53 21.96
CA PRO A 409 11.32 -12.75 22.10
C PRO A 409 9.94 -12.64 21.43
N VAL A 410 9.36 -11.45 21.36
CA VAL A 410 8.04 -11.20 20.75
C VAL A 410 8.14 -11.36 19.23
N VAL A 411 9.10 -10.68 18.63
CA VAL A 411 9.34 -10.72 17.17
C VAL A 411 9.67 -12.13 16.71
N GLU A 412 10.45 -12.88 17.47
CA GLU A 412 10.77 -14.28 17.15
C GLU A 412 9.51 -15.17 17.18
N ARG A 413 8.67 -15.06 18.21
CA ARG A 413 7.41 -15.84 18.29
C ARG A 413 6.47 -15.54 17.13
N VAL A 414 6.30 -14.25 16.80
CA VAL A 414 5.52 -13.85 15.62
C VAL A 414 6.13 -14.47 14.37
N SER A 415 7.45 -14.37 14.16
CA SER A 415 8.08 -14.94 12.96
C SER A 415 7.85 -16.45 12.85
N GLN A 416 8.07 -17.20 13.93
CA GLN A 416 7.89 -18.65 13.96
C GLN A 416 6.44 -19.10 13.76
N ARG A 417 5.46 -18.30 14.23
CA ARG A 417 4.03 -18.62 14.08
C ARG A 417 3.60 -18.72 12.61
N PHE A 418 4.18 -17.89 11.74
CA PHE A 418 3.79 -17.78 10.33
C PHE A 418 4.71 -18.53 9.38
N LEU A 419 5.94 -18.85 9.79
CA LEU A 419 6.97 -19.44 8.94
C LEU A 419 6.56 -20.83 8.43
N GLY A 420 6.39 -20.96 7.12
CA GLY A 420 5.97 -22.20 6.46
C GLY A 420 4.49 -22.56 6.68
N ASP A 421 3.70 -21.67 7.30
CA ASP A 421 2.28 -21.92 7.53
C ASP A 421 1.49 -21.71 6.22
N HIS A 422 0.94 -22.80 5.68
CA HIS A 422 0.13 -22.83 4.46
C HIS A 422 -1.09 -21.90 4.56
N HIS A 423 -1.72 -21.81 5.73
CA HIS A 423 -2.94 -21.00 5.93
C HIS A 423 -2.66 -19.50 5.66
N TYR A 424 -1.45 -19.04 6.01
CA TYR A 424 -1.04 -17.64 5.83
C TYR A 424 -0.13 -17.42 4.61
N ALA A 425 -0.10 -18.37 3.67
CA ALA A 425 0.70 -18.30 2.44
C ALA A 425 -0.03 -17.67 1.24
N ASN A 426 -1.29 -17.23 1.43
CA ASN A 426 -2.08 -16.59 0.37
C ASN A 426 -3.00 -15.49 0.92
N LEU A 427 -2.44 -14.55 1.70
CA LEU A 427 -3.17 -13.35 2.13
C LEU A 427 -3.63 -12.51 0.91
N PRO A 428 -4.59 -11.57 1.04
CA PRO A 428 -4.96 -10.70 -0.08
C PRO A 428 -3.75 -9.94 -0.64
N ARG A 429 -2.85 -9.52 0.26
CA ARG A 429 -1.55 -8.92 -0.11
C ARG A 429 -0.52 -9.08 1.02
N LYS A 430 0.70 -8.55 0.79
CA LYS A 430 1.74 -8.44 1.83
C LYS A 430 1.19 -7.78 3.10
N PHE A 431 1.42 -8.41 4.25
CA PHE A 431 1.05 -7.93 5.57
C PHE A 431 2.32 -7.63 6.37
N LYS A 432 2.46 -6.39 6.84
CA LYS A 432 3.66 -5.86 7.47
C LYS A 432 3.40 -5.54 8.93
N VAL A 433 4.25 -6.07 9.80
CA VAL A 433 4.21 -5.84 11.24
C VAL A 433 5.45 -5.07 11.68
N SER A 434 5.31 -4.17 12.66
CA SER A 434 6.41 -3.69 13.49
C SER A 434 6.08 -3.78 14.98
N VAL A 435 7.12 -3.98 15.79
CA VAL A 435 7.03 -4.02 17.25
C VAL A 435 8.22 -3.28 17.85
N THR A 436 7.98 -2.28 18.68
CA THR A 436 9.05 -1.56 19.39
C THR A 436 8.73 -1.42 20.87
N GLY A 437 9.76 -1.57 21.71
CA GLY A 437 9.69 -1.33 23.14
C GLY A 437 10.35 -0.02 23.58
N CYS A 438 11.11 0.63 22.70
CA CYS A 438 11.68 1.95 22.96
C CYS A 438 10.63 3.05 22.84
N HIS A 439 10.88 4.18 23.49
CA HIS A 439 9.96 5.34 23.48
C HIS A 439 10.07 6.19 22.21
N GLU A 440 10.88 5.76 21.23
CA GLU A 440 11.33 6.58 20.10
C GLU A 440 10.88 6.06 18.72
N ASP A 441 9.84 5.22 18.67
CA ASP A 441 9.26 4.55 17.50
C ASP A 441 10.25 4.15 16.37
N CYS A 442 11.40 3.59 16.74
CA CYS A 442 12.46 3.24 15.78
C CYS A 442 12.01 2.17 14.76
N ALA A 443 10.93 1.45 15.03
CA ALA A 443 10.36 0.44 14.14
C ALA A 443 9.32 1.01 13.14
N ARG A 444 9.06 2.33 13.17
CA ARG A 444 8.18 3.06 12.25
C ARG A 444 6.76 2.51 12.22
N SER A 445 6.12 2.49 13.38
CA SER A 445 4.76 1.93 13.57
C SER A 445 3.71 2.55 12.64
N GLY A 446 3.81 3.85 12.36
CA GLY A 446 2.83 4.60 11.55
C GLY A 446 2.71 4.16 10.08
N ILE A 447 3.61 3.32 9.54
CA ILE A 447 3.60 2.93 8.11
C ILE A 447 3.38 1.42 7.88
N GLN A 448 3.10 0.66 8.93
CA GLN A 448 2.88 -0.79 8.86
C GLN A 448 1.39 -1.14 8.81
N ASP A 449 1.07 -2.35 8.35
CA ASP A 449 -0.31 -2.85 8.42
C ASP A 449 -0.73 -3.00 9.89
N LEU A 450 0.18 -3.46 10.76
CA LEU A 450 0.09 -3.43 12.23
C LEU A 450 1.40 -2.89 12.83
N GLY A 451 1.31 -1.81 13.60
CA GLY A 451 2.42 -1.25 14.38
C GLY A 451 2.12 -1.35 15.87
N LEU A 452 3.11 -1.75 16.67
CA LEU A 452 3.01 -1.88 18.12
C LEU A 452 4.09 -1.04 18.81
N THR A 453 3.65 -0.12 19.67
CA THR A 453 4.51 0.81 20.42
C THR A 453 4.29 0.64 21.92
N PRO A 454 5.25 0.98 22.81
CA PRO A 454 5.16 0.63 24.22
C PRO A 454 4.01 1.36 24.93
N ALA A 455 3.30 0.63 25.79
CA ALA A 455 2.19 1.14 26.58
C ALA A 455 2.09 0.41 27.92
N ARG A 456 1.26 0.93 28.83
CA ARG A 456 1.05 0.35 30.17
C ARG A 456 -0.43 0.21 30.50
N LYS A 457 -0.79 -0.90 31.16
CA LYS A 457 -2.13 -1.18 31.67
C LYS A 457 -2.10 -1.86 33.03
N ASP A 458 -2.72 -1.25 34.05
CA ASP A 458 -2.78 -1.77 35.41
C ASP A 458 -1.39 -2.12 36.00
N GLY A 459 -0.37 -1.34 35.62
CA GLY A 459 1.03 -1.57 36.01
C GLY A 459 1.73 -2.70 35.25
N ARG A 460 1.12 -3.26 34.21
CA ARG A 460 1.71 -4.24 33.29
C ARG A 460 2.20 -3.54 32.03
N ASP A 461 3.40 -3.89 31.59
CA ASP A 461 4.00 -3.38 30.37
C ASP A 461 3.55 -4.21 29.16
N GLY A 462 3.30 -3.53 28.06
CA GLY A 462 2.85 -4.12 26.81
C GLY A 462 2.91 -3.10 25.70
N PHE A 463 1.97 -3.19 24.77
CA PHE A 463 1.93 -2.36 23.58
C PHE A 463 0.56 -1.74 23.35
N VAL A 464 0.52 -0.61 22.64
CA VAL A 464 -0.70 -0.09 22.01
C VAL A 464 -0.62 -0.33 20.49
N ALA A 465 -1.74 -0.70 19.88
CA ALA A 465 -1.81 -1.04 18.45
C ALA A 465 -2.24 0.13 17.56
N ARG A 466 -1.50 0.28 16.44
CA ARG A 466 -1.83 1.12 15.29
C ARG A 466 -2.04 0.25 14.06
N VAL A 467 -3.06 0.54 13.24
CA VAL A 467 -3.44 -0.31 12.10
C VAL A 467 -3.66 0.46 10.79
N GLY A 468 -3.40 -0.22 9.67
CA GLY A 468 -3.72 0.28 8.33
C GLY A 468 -2.75 1.34 7.79
N GLY A 469 -1.47 1.28 8.14
CA GLY A 469 -0.44 2.12 7.55
C GLY A 469 0.05 1.61 6.18
N GLY A 470 0.55 2.52 5.36
CA GLY A 470 1.28 2.16 4.15
C GLY A 470 1.51 3.32 3.19
N LEU A 471 2.63 3.28 2.48
CA LEU A 471 3.11 4.38 1.65
C LEU A 471 2.56 4.32 0.21
N SER A 472 3.25 3.67 -0.75
CA SER A 472 2.82 3.54 -2.16
C SER A 472 2.09 4.76 -2.75
N ASP A 473 1.18 4.56 -3.71
CA ASP A 473 0.19 5.56 -4.11
C ASP A 473 -0.95 5.56 -3.09
N GLY A 474 -1.46 6.74 -2.72
CA GLY A 474 -2.40 6.90 -1.61
C GLY A 474 -1.77 6.53 -0.25
N PRO A 475 -0.75 7.26 0.23
CA PRO A 475 -0.13 6.98 1.51
C PRO A 475 -1.11 7.25 2.66
N ARG A 476 -1.09 6.38 3.66
CA ARG A 476 -1.93 6.45 4.85
C ARG A 476 -1.06 6.15 6.08
N VAL A 477 -1.17 7.00 7.09
CA VAL A 477 -0.61 6.72 8.42
C VAL A 477 -1.55 5.75 9.16
N ALA A 478 -0.97 4.81 9.91
CA ALA A 478 -1.72 3.87 10.71
C ALA A 478 -2.55 4.60 11.79
N SER A 479 -3.78 4.14 12.02
CA SER A 479 -4.69 4.70 13.03
C SER A 479 -4.53 3.96 14.34
N ASP A 480 -4.51 4.67 15.45
CA ASP A 480 -4.70 4.07 16.77
C ASP A 480 -6.08 3.42 16.87
N ILE A 481 -6.14 2.25 17.52
CA ILE A 481 -7.38 1.53 17.82
C ILE A 481 -7.56 1.31 19.32
N ASP A 482 -6.81 2.04 20.15
CA ASP A 482 -6.85 1.99 21.62
C ASP A 482 -6.85 0.56 22.17
N LEU A 483 -6.04 -0.32 21.58
CA LEU A 483 -5.90 -1.71 21.99
C LEU A 483 -4.55 -1.90 22.70
N PHE A 484 -4.61 -2.19 24.00
CA PHE A 484 -3.48 -2.68 24.77
C PHE A 484 -3.29 -4.19 24.57
N VAL A 485 -2.04 -4.60 24.37
CA VAL A 485 -1.65 -5.98 24.08
C VAL A 485 -0.45 -6.35 24.94
N GLU A 486 -0.55 -7.44 25.70
CA GLU A 486 0.58 -7.98 26.45
C GLU A 486 1.57 -8.68 25.51
N PRO A 487 2.87 -8.72 25.83
CA PRO A 487 3.87 -9.27 24.93
C PRO A 487 3.59 -10.72 24.47
N ASP A 488 3.00 -11.55 25.32
CA ASP A 488 2.64 -12.95 25.05
C ASP A 488 1.39 -13.13 24.19
N ARG A 489 0.64 -12.06 23.88
CA ARG A 489 -0.55 -12.10 23.01
C ARG A 489 -0.33 -11.47 21.63
N VAL A 490 0.87 -10.96 21.36
CA VAL A 490 1.17 -10.29 20.09
C VAL A 490 1.05 -11.26 18.90
N GLU A 491 1.54 -12.48 19.01
CA GLU A 491 1.39 -13.49 17.96
C GLU A 491 -0.08 -13.85 17.66
N ASP A 492 -0.93 -13.88 18.70
CA ASP A 492 -2.37 -14.15 18.57
C ASP A 492 -3.06 -12.97 17.89
N LEU A 493 -2.71 -11.72 18.25
CA LEU A 493 -3.23 -10.53 17.59
C LEU A 493 -2.86 -10.49 16.09
N VAL A 494 -1.61 -10.81 15.76
CA VAL A 494 -1.16 -10.85 14.36
C VAL A 494 -1.93 -11.91 13.59
N ALA A 495 -2.22 -13.08 14.20
CA ALA A 495 -3.02 -14.13 13.59
C ALA A 495 -4.47 -13.70 13.37
N ALA A 496 -5.12 -13.14 14.41
CA ALA A 496 -6.48 -12.60 14.32
C ALA A 496 -6.60 -11.53 13.22
N MET A 497 -5.62 -10.63 13.14
CA MET A 497 -5.57 -9.61 12.09
C MET A 497 -5.38 -10.20 10.69
N ALA A 498 -4.54 -11.24 10.57
CA ALA A 498 -4.34 -11.93 9.31
C ALA A 498 -5.60 -12.68 8.87
N ASP A 499 -6.34 -13.29 9.80
CA ASP A 499 -7.63 -13.96 9.55
C ASP A 499 -8.72 -12.95 9.15
N LEU A 500 -8.83 -11.82 9.85
CA LEU A 500 -9.72 -10.73 9.46
C LEU A 500 -9.36 -10.18 8.07
N PHE A 501 -8.08 -9.91 7.83
CA PHE A 501 -7.61 -9.42 6.53
C PHE A 501 -7.91 -10.43 5.43
N MET A 502 -7.79 -11.71 5.77
CA MET A 502 -8.16 -12.79 4.91
C MET A 502 -9.64 -12.68 4.53
N ASP A 503 -10.56 -12.57 5.47
CA ASP A 503 -11.99 -12.64 5.17
C ASP A 503 -12.53 -11.38 4.50
N HIS A 504 -12.00 -10.21 4.86
CA HIS A 504 -12.54 -8.93 4.40
C HIS A 504 -11.67 -8.23 3.33
N GLY A 505 -10.42 -8.65 3.14
CA GLY A 505 -9.50 -8.01 2.20
C GLY A 505 -9.80 -8.34 0.73
N SER A 506 -9.66 -7.34 -0.15
CA SER A 506 -9.83 -7.53 -1.60
C SER A 506 -8.73 -8.41 -2.20
N TYR A 507 -9.09 -9.49 -2.89
CA TYR A 507 -8.15 -10.34 -3.64
C TYR A 507 -7.96 -9.92 -5.10
N LEU A 508 -8.93 -9.16 -5.62
CA LEU A 508 -9.04 -8.86 -7.05
C LEU A 508 -8.35 -7.57 -7.43
N ASP A 509 -8.71 -6.50 -6.73
CA ASP A 509 -8.20 -5.19 -7.08
C ASP A 509 -6.84 -4.98 -6.43
N THR A 510 -5.79 -5.18 -7.23
CA THR A 510 -4.41 -5.02 -6.78
C THR A 510 -4.05 -3.58 -6.40
N ALA A 511 -4.86 -2.58 -6.77
CA ALA A 511 -4.70 -1.21 -6.33
C ALA A 511 -5.18 -1.00 -4.88
N VAL A 512 -6.18 -1.77 -4.43
CA VAL A 512 -6.79 -1.62 -3.09
C VAL A 512 -6.69 -2.85 -2.18
N ASN A 513 -5.89 -3.86 -2.52
CA ASN A 513 -5.76 -5.10 -1.73
C ASN A 513 -4.87 -5.04 -0.48
N ARG A 514 -4.54 -3.87 0.06
CA ARG A 514 -3.75 -3.73 1.29
C ARG A 514 -4.66 -3.46 2.48
N LEU A 515 -4.27 -3.90 3.68
CA LEU A 515 -5.06 -3.72 4.91
C LEU A 515 -5.46 -2.26 5.14
N ARG A 516 -4.60 -1.30 4.79
CA ARG A 516 -4.90 0.14 4.90
C ARG A 516 -6.23 0.57 4.26
N PHE A 517 -6.64 -0.09 3.17
CA PHE A 517 -7.90 0.24 2.50
C PHE A 517 -9.08 -0.34 3.26
N LEU A 518 -8.93 -1.57 3.76
CA LEU A 518 -9.92 -2.19 4.64
C LEU A 518 -10.13 -1.36 5.92
N VAL A 519 -9.05 -0.91 6.57
CA VAL A 519 -9.15 -0.04 7.76
C VAL A 519 -9.77 1.31 7.40
N ALA A 520 -9.46 1.88 6.23
CA ALA A 520 -10.06 3.14 5.79
C ALA A 520 -11.56 2.99 5.50
N GLU A 521 -11.99 1.83 5.02
CA GLU A 521 -13.39 1.48 4.76
C GLU A 521 -14.18 1.28 6.06
N PHE A 522 -13.64 0.49 7.00
CA PHE A 522 -14.29 0.22 8.29
C PHE A 522 -14.31 1.46 9.19
N GLY A 523 -13.24 2.25 9.18
CA GLY A 523 -12.91 3.17 10.28
C GLY A 523 -12.30 2.42 11.47
N PRO A 524 -11.49 3.11 12.31
CA PRO A 524 -10.71 2.45 13.36
C PRO A 524 -11.59 1.79 14.44
N GLU A 525 -12.73 2.39 14.81
CA GLU A 525 -13.62 1.85 15.84
C GLU A 525 -14.29 0.55 15.39
N ALA A 526 -14.93 0.54 14.22
CA ALA A 526 -15.59 -0.66 13.68
C ALA A 526 -14.57 -1.75 13.35
N PHE A 527 -13.38 -1.37 12.88
CA PHE A 527 -12.29 -2.32 12.67
C PHE A 527 -11.83 -3.00 13.96
N ARG A 528 -11.73 -2.24 15.06
CA ARG A 528 -11.41 -2.80 16.40
C ARG A 528 -12.47 -3.79 16.86
N GLU A 529 -13.75 -3.45 16.69
CA GLU A 529 -14.87 -4.30 17.08
C GLU A 529 -14.88 -5.62 16.28
N GLU A 530 -14.69 -5.53 14.97
CA GLU A 530 -14.60 -6.71 14.10
C GLU A 530 -13.39 -7.58 14.47
N LEU A 531 -12.21 -6.97 14.65
CA LEU A 531 -10.99 -7.67 15.03
C LEU A 531 -11.13 -8.41 16.36
N ALA A 532 -11.90 -7.87 17.32
CA ALA A 532 -12.16 -8.55 18.59
C ALA A 532 -12.92 -9.87 18.42
N THR A 533 -13.65 -10.08 17.32
CA THR A 533 -14.35 -11.34 17.03
C THR A 533 -13.40 -12.46 16.60
N TYR A 534 -12.21 -12.11 16.10
CA TYR A 534 -11.16 -13.04 15.68
C TYR A 534 -10.16 -13.37 16.80
N ALA A 535 -10.08 -12.53 17.83
CA ALA A 535 -9.17 -12.71 18.94
C ALA A 535 -9.78 -13.56 20.07
N ASP A 536 -8.98 -14.40 20.70
CA ASP A 536 -9.36 -15.22 21.86
C ASP A 536 -9.04 -14.53 23.20
N PHE A 537 -8.93 -13.20 23.20
CA PHE A 537 -8.74 -12.37 24.39
C PHE A 537 -9.57 -11.10 24.35
N GLU A 538 -9.83 -10.58 25.55
CA GLU A 538 -10.56 -9.34 25.74
C GLU A 538 -9.71 -8.14 25.31
N PHE A 539 -10.31 -7.27 24.49
CA PHE A 539 -9.69 -6.02 24.08
C PHE A 539 -9.89 -4.98 25.18
N VAL A 540 -8.77 -4.41 25.62
CA VAL A 540 -8.76 -3.39 26.67
C VAL A 540 -7.94 -2.19 26.23
N GLU A 541 -8.30 -1.01 26.72
CA GLU A 541 -7.57 0.22 26.43
C GLU A 541 -6.35 0.38 27.35
N PRO A 542 -5.23 0.92 26.85
CA PRO A 542 -4.09 1.25 27.71
C PRO A 542 -4.46 2.35 28.71
N ASP A 543 -3.75 2.41 29.84
CA ASP A 543 -3.84 3.56 30.76
C ASP A 543 -2.92 4.70 30.31
N GLU A 544 -1.81 4.34 29.66
CA GLU A 544 -0.75 5.26 29.22
C GLU A 544 -0.01 4.69 28.00
N THR A 545 0.22 5.53 26.99
CA THR A 545 1.15 5.28 25.88
C THR A 545 2.51 5.88 26.23
N LEU A 546 3.60 5.16 25.95
CA LEU A 546 4.95 5.53 26.39
C LEU A 546 5.85 6.05 25.25
N THR A 547 5.36 6.07 24.01
CA THR A 547 6.08 6.71 22.89
C THR A 547 6.15 8.22 23.10
N MET A 548 7.33 8.80 22.98
CA MET A 548 7.61 10.22 23.20
C MET A 548 8.17 10.91 21.96
N ASP A 549 8.95 10.21 21.14
CA ASP A 549 9.69 10.82 20.03
C ASP A 549 9.90 9.84 18.87
N TYR A 550 10.62 10.27 17.83
CA TYR A 550 11.16 9.45 16.75
C TYR A 550 12.67 9.65 16.59
N ARG A 551 13.50 8.68 17.00
CA ARG A 551 14.98 8.81 16.98
C ARG A 551 15.66 8.54 15.64
N GLY A 552 15.08 7.67 14.80
CA GLY A 552 15.66 7.36 13.48
C GLY A 552 16.63 6.17 13.43
N ASP A 553 17.89 6.40 13.08
CA ASP A 553 18.75 5.42 12.35
C ASP A 553 19.74 4.58 13.17
N HIS A 554 19.93 4.91 14.45
CA HIS A 554 20.90 4.32 15.39
C HIS A 554 22.37 4.37 14.95
N VAL A 555 22.76 5.22 14.00
CA VAL A 555 24.18 5.42 13.64
C VAL A 555 24.90 6.11 14.81
N GLY A 556 26.20 5.82 15.00
CA GLY A 556 27.01 6.39 16.08
C GLY A 556 27.33 5.40 17.21
N VAL A 557 28.02 5.90 18.23
CA VAL A 557 28.39 5.14 19.44
C VAL A 557 27.39 5.42 20.55
N HIS A 558 26.84 4.37 21.15
CA HIS A 558 25.78 4.46 22.16
C HIS A 558 26.08 3.57 23.36
N GLU A 559 25.73 4.04 24.56
CA GLU A 559 25.84 3.26 25.80
C GLU A 559 24.66 2.29 25.94
N GLN A 560 24.94 1.08 26.42
CA GLN A 560 23.95 0.04 26.73
C GLN A 560 23.60 0.04 28.23
N GLY A 561 22.45 -0.55 28.58
CA GLY A 561 22.03 -0.67 29.98
C GLY A 561 22.91 -1.54 30.88
N ASP A 562 23.83 -2.31 30.31
CA ASP A 562 24.82 -3.11 31.04
C ASP A 562 26.19 -2.42 31.18
N GLY A 563 26.33 -1.18 30.72
CA GLY A 563 27.56 -0.38 30.76
C GLY A 563 28.54 -0.66 29.62
N ARG A 564 28.18 -1.52 28.66
CA ARG A 564 28.91 -1.70 27.38
C ARG A 564 28.42 -0.69 26.35
N SER A 565 28.95 -0.75 25.13
CA SER A 565 28.49 0.08 24.01
C SER A 565 27.99 -0.76 22.83
N TYR A 566 27.09 -0.18 22.04
CA TYR A 566 26.85 -0.61 20.67
C TYR A 566 27.28 0.49 19.70
N VAL A 567 27.73 0.09 18.51
CA VAL A 567 28.11 1.02 17.45
C VAL A 567 27.26 0.76 16.23
N GLY A 568 26.52 1.78 15.79
CA GLY A 568 25.82 1.78 14.51
C GLY A 568 26.71 2.32 13.40
N LEU A 569 26.93 1.49 12.38
CA LEU A 569 27.77 1.79 11.23
C LEU A 569 26.88 2.18 10.06
N ASN A 570 27.17 3.34 9.45
CA ASN A 570 26.44 3.77 8.28
C ASN A 570 26.83 2.94 7.05
N VAL A 571 25.81 2.41 6.37
CA VAL A 571 25.94 1.72 5.10
C VAL A 571 25.16 2.53 4.07
N PRO A 572 25.80 3.47 3.36
CA PRO A 572 25.10 4.36 2.45
C PRO A 572 24.36 3.54 1.39
N THR A 573 23.07 3.83 1.20
CA THR A 573 22.19 3.07 0.31
C THR A 573 21.98 1.60 0.68
N GLY A 574 22.50 1.14 1.82
CA GLY A 574 22.42 -0.23 2.30
C GLY A 574 23.25 -1.26 1.54
N ARG A 575 24.14 -0.86 0.61
CA ARG A 575 24.87 -1.80 -0.24
C ARG A 575 26.33 -1.98 0.19
N LEU A 576 26.76 -3.23 0.26
CA LEU A 576 28.12 -3.64 0.60
C LEU A 576 28.51 -4.94 -0.10
N ALA A 577 29.82 -5.15 -0.30
CA ALA A 577 30.33 -6.40 -0.87
C ALA A 577 30.12 -7.57 0.11
N GLY A 578 30.00 -8.79 -0.41
CA GLY A 578 29.84 -10.00 0.40
C GLY A 578 31.00 -10.21 1.39
N GLU A 579 32.24 -9.99 0.92
CA GLU A 579 33.47 -10.08 1.74
C GLU A 579 33.44 -9.06 2.89
N GLU A 580 33.07 -7.80 2.62
CA GLU A 580 32.99 -6.75 3.63
C GLU A 580 31.91 -7.06 4.69
N PHE A 581 30.80 -7.67 4.29
CA PHE A 581 29.77 -8.12 5.23
C PHE A 581 30.24 -9.26 6.11
N ALA A 582 31.00 -10.21 5.55
CA ALA A 582 31.61 -11.30 6.30
C ALA A 582 32.71 -10.80 7.27
N ASP A 583 33.46 -9.77 6.89
CA ASP A 583 34.45 -9.15 7.78
C ASP A 583 33.79 -8.38 8.93
N LEU A 584 32.70 -7.65 8.67
CA LEU A 584 31.90 -7.04 9.73
C LEU A 584 31.33 -8.09 10.69
N ALA A 585 30.91 -9.25 10.18
CA ALA A 585 30.50 -10.38 11.00
C ALA A 585 31.66 -10.88 11.89
N ARG A 586 32.86 -11.01 11.33
CA ARG A 586 34.06 -11.38 12.10
C ARG A 586 34.33 -10.37 13.22
N LEU A 587 34.20 -9.07 12.97
CA LEU A 587 34.36 -8.04 14.01
C LEU A 587 33.33 -8.19 15.12
N ALA A 588 32.06 -8.46 14.79
CA ALA A 588 31.03 -8.72 15.78
C ALA A 588 31.30 -9.98 16.63
N ALA A 589 31.89 -11.02 16.03
CA ALA A 589 32.30 -12.24 16.75
C ALA A 589 33.55 -12.03 17.63
N ASP A 590 34.55 -11.32 17.11
CA ASP A 590 35.86 -11.16 17.76
C ASP A 590 35.83 -10.11 18.88
N LEU A 591 35.04 -9.04 18.71
CA LEU A 591 35.00 -7.87 19.60
C LEU A 591 33.70 -7.78 20.41
N GLY A 592 32.60 -8.32 19.90
CA GLY A 592 31.28 -8.32 20.53
C GLY A 592 30.91 -9.67 21.16
N ASP A 593 29.61 -9.98 21.14
CA ASP A 593 29.04 -11.22 21.71
C ASP A 593 28.28 -12.04 20.65
N ASP A 594 28.91 -12.23 19.48
CA ASP A 594 28.37 -13.03 18.36
C ASP A 594 27.02 -12.53 17.80
N GLU A 595 26.68 -11.27 18.04
CA GLU A 595 25.42 -10.65 17.64
C GLU A 595 25.66 -9.52 16.62
N PHE A 596 24.86 -9.47 15.56
CA PHE A 596 24.92 -8.46 14.51
C PHE A 596 23.50 -7.99 14.18
N ARG A 597 23.31 -6.69 13.97
CA ARG A 597 21.95 -6.14 13.76
C ARG A 597 21.82 -5.32 12.49
N LEU A 598 20.65 -5.38 11.88
CA LEU A 598 20.26 -4.60 10.70
C LEU A 598 19.26 -3.52 11.09
N THR A 599 19.25 -2.36 10.41
CA THR A 599 18.34 -1.26 10.74
C THR A 599 17.31 -0.95 9.63
N PRO A 600 16.14 -0.36 9.96
CA PRO A 600 15.16 0.12 8.97
C PRO A 600 15.69 1.25 8.06
N ASN A 601 16.80 1.88 8.43
CA ASN A 601 17.55 2.86 7.63
C ASN A 601 18.61 2.23 6.72
N GLN A 602 18.65 0.90 6.63
CA GLN A 602 19.62 0.15 5.83
C GLN A 602 21.05 0.16 6.38
N ASN A 603 21.22 0.47 7.67
CA ASN A 603 22.51 0.43 8.36
C ASN A 603 22.67 -0.88 9.14
N VAL A 604 23.82 -1.02 9.81
CA VAL A 604 24.14 -2.20 10.64
C VAL A 604 24.65 -1.79 12.01
N LEU A 605 24.46 -2.64 13.04
CA LEU A 605 25.01 -2.40 14.38
C LEU A 605 25.89 -3.57 14.85
N VAL A 606 26.95 -3.23 15.59
CA VAL A 606 27.77 -4.15 16.38
C VAL A 606 27.58 -3.83 17.86
N PRO A 607 26.85 -4.67 18.63
CA PRO A 607 26.59 -4.47 20.05
C PRO A 607 27.64 -5.13 20.96
N HIS A 608 27.46 -4.93 22.27
CA HIS A 608 28.16 -5.66 23.34
C HIS A 608 29.66 -5.40 23.44
N LEU A 609 30.10 -4.20 23.07
CA LEU A 609 31.51 -3.81 23.08
C LEU A 609 31.91 -3.26 24.46
N ASP A 610 32.83 -3.93 25.14
CA ASP A 610 33.55 -3.33 26.28
C ASP A 610 34.49 -2.20 25.79
N ASP A 611 34.94 -1.33 26.69
CA ASP A 611 35.77 -0.14 26.36
C ASP A 611 36.95 -0.45 25.41
N ASP A 612 37.72 -1.50 25.70
CA ASP A 612 38.88 -1.90 24.87
C ASP A 612 38.43 -2.37 23.48
N ALA A 613 37.32 -3.12 23.39
CA ALA A 613 36.77 -3.63 22.14
C ALA A 613 36.14 -2.52 21.28
N LEU A 614 35.56 -1.51 21.93
CA LEU A 614 35.09 -0.30 21.27
C LEU A 614 36.25 0.46 20.63
N GLU A 615 37.35 0.67 21.36
CA GLU A 615 38.55 1.30 20.80
C GLU A 615 39.11 0.51 19.61
N ASP A 616 39.17 -0.82 19.73
CA ASP A 616 39.63 -1.70 18.65
C ASP A 616 38.72 -1.65 17.41
N LEU A 617 37.38 -1.65 17.60
CA LEU A 617 36.43 -1.53 16.50
C LEU A 617 36.59 -0.18 15.79
N LEU A 618 36.63 0.92 16.54
CA LEU A 618 36.78 2.28 16.00
C LEU A 618 38.10 2.49 15.23
N ALA A 619 39.11 1.65 15.49
CA ALA A 619 40.39 1.68 14.80
C ALA A 619 40.45 0.73 13.58
N ASP A 620 39.44 -0.10 13.33
CA ASP A 620 39.44 -1.03 12.21
C ASP A 620 39.33 -0.28 10.87
N PRO A 621 40.16 -0.61 9.85
CA PRO A 621 40.13 0.07 8.55
C PRO A 621 38.78 0.04 7.83
N LEU A 622 37.89 -0.93 8.10
CA LEU A 622 36.57 -0.98 7.48
C LEU A 622 35.70 0.23 7.84
N LEU A 623 35.93 0.84 9.00
CA LEU A 623 35.16 2.01 9.44
C LEU A 623 35.50 3.28 8.66
N GLU A 624 36.60 3.31 7.89
CA GLU A 624 36.83 4.38 6.91
C GLU A 624 35.72 4.40 5.83
N ARG A 625 35.14 3.23 5.52
CA ARG A 625 34.05 3.07 4.56
C ARG A 625 32.68 3.04 5.24
N TYR A 626 32.59 2.42 6.40
CA TYR A 626 31.36 2.23 7.17
C TYR A 626 31.43 3.00 8.48
N SER A 627 31.51 4.32 8.39
CA SER A 627 31.74 5.21 9.54
C SER A 627 30.55 5.23 10.50
N PRO A 628 30.80 5.26 11.83
CA PRO A 628 29.78 5.62 12.81
C PRO A 628 29.51 7.14 12.88
N ASP A 629 30.34 7.95 12.22
CA ASP A 629 30.21 9.42 12.15
C ASP A 629 30.37 9.87 10.69
N PRO A 630 29.40 9.56 9.81
CA PRO A 630 29.41 9.99 8.41
C PRO A 630 28.92 11.44 8.25
N GLY A 631 29.18 12.05 7.08
CA GLY A 631 28.55 13.33 6.72
C GLY A 631 27.01 13.25 6.66
N PRO A 632 26.30 14.38 6.84
CA PRO A 632 24.86 14.39 7.05
C PRO A 632 24.04 13.80 5.88
N PHE A 633 24.48 13.99 4.64
CA PHE A 633 23.79 13.43 3.47
C PHE A 633 24.09 11.95 3.30
N THR A 634 25.34 11.52 3.54
CA THR A 634 25.70 10.09 3.56
C THR A 634 24.96 9.35 4.67
N ARG A 635 24.75 9.98 5.83
CA ARG A 635 23.92 9.42 6.90
C ARG A 635 22.46 9.23 6.50
N GLY A 636 21.87 10.28 5.92
CA GLY A 636 20.44 10.35 5.64
C GLY A 636 19.98 9.69 4.32
N ILE A 637 20.89 9.17 3.49
CA ILE A 637 20.53 8.60 2.18
C ILE A 637 19.94 7.19 2.28
N VAL A 638 18.67 7.03 1.91
CA VAL A 638 17.97 5.74 1.88
C VAL A 638 17.44 5.49 0.49
N THR A 639 17.71 4.31 -0.07
CA THR A 639 17.29 3.99 -1.44
C THR A 639 16.75 2.58 -1.62
N CYS A 640 15.85 2.43 -2.59
CA CYS A 640 15.45 1.11 -3.07
C CYS A 640 16.48 0.57 -4.08
N THR A 641 16.27 -0.65 -4.57
CA THR A 641 17.10 -1.25 -5.63
C THR A 641 17.05 -0.47 -6.95
N GLY A 642 15.90 0.15 -7.27
CA GLY A 642 15.74 0.93 -8.49
C GLY A 642 15.86 0.11 -9.78
N ARG A 643 16.04 0.81 -10.89
CA ARG A 643 16.03 0.26 -12.25
C ARG A 643 17.13 -0.77 -12.52
N GLU A 644 18.19 -0.82 -11.70
CA GLU A 644 19.28 -1.78 -11.86
C GLU A 644 18.76 -3.22 -11.96
N PHE A 645 17.86 -3.62 -11.04
CA PHE A 645 17.26 -4.96 -11.05
C PHE A 645 15.73 -4.99 -10.95
N CYS A 646 15.10 -3.97 -10.36
CA CYS A 646 13.66 -4.04 -10.08
C CYS A 646 12.83 -3.88 -11.36
N ASN A 647 11.91 -4.84 -11.62
CA ASN A 647 11.00 -4.83 -12.76
C ASN A 647 10.13 -3.54 -12.85
N TYR A 648 9.85 -2.91 -11.72
CA TYR A 648 9.08 -1.66 -11.64
C TYR A 648 9.95 -0.40 -11.64
N GLY A 649 11.28 -0.53 -11.48
CA GLY A 649 12.17 0.61 -11.32
C GLY A 649 12.28 1.43 -12.61
N ILE A 650 11.92 2.71 -12.53
CA ILE A 650 11.96 3.69 -13.63
C ILE A 650 13.34 4.36 -13.70
N ILE A 651 13.92 4.70 -12.54
CA ILE A 651 15.25 5.32 -12.42
C ILE A 651 16.22 4.43 -11.64
N GLU A 652 17.51 4.56 -11.94
CA GLU A 652 18.60 4.01 -11.13
C GLU A 652 18.74 4.83 -9.84
N THR A 653 18.96 4.14 -8.72
CA THR A 653 18.93 4.74 -7.37
C THR A 653 20.22 4.50 -6.59
N LYS A 654 20.72 3.27 -6.48
CA LYS A 654 21.83 2.89 -5.59
C LYS A 654 23.14 3.58 -5.97
N ASN A 655 23.60 3.38 -7.20
CA ASN A 655 24.90 3.87 -7.67
C ASN A 655 24.91 5.40 -7.83
N ARG A 656 23.77 5.97 -8.19
CA ARG A 656 23.56 7.42 -8.26
C ARG A 656 23.57 8.06 -6.87
N ALA A 657 22.76 7.54 -5.94
CA ALA A 657 22.57 8.18 -4.64
C ALA A 657 23.85 8.23 -3.80
N ILE A 658 24.69 7.18 -3.84
CA ILE A 658 25.98 7.22 -3.13
C ILE A 658 26.94 8.27 -3.71
N ARG A 659 26.90 8.53 -5.02
CA ARG A 659 27.68 9.61 -5.64
C ARG A 659 27.15 10.98 -5.22
N TRP A 660 25.83 11.15 -5.21
CA TRP A 660 25.19 12.37 -4.75
C TRP A 660 25.45 12.66 -3.28
N ALA A 661 25.34 11.67 -2.41
CA ALA A 661 25.58 11.83 -0.98
C ALA A 661 26.98 12.37 -0.71
N ARG A 662 28.01 11.78 -1.36
CA ARG A 662 29.40 12.27 -1.26
C ARG A 662 29.58 13.68 -1.80
N GLU A 663 29.02 13.98 -2.97
CA GLU A 663 29.08 15.33 -3.56
C GLU A 663 28.38 16.37 -2.68
N LEU A 664 27.28 15.99 -2.03
CA LEU A 664 26.51 16.86 -1.15
C LEU A 664 27.19 17.06 0.20
N ASP A 665 27.86 16.04 0.74
CA ASP A 665 28.67 16.18 1.95
C ASP A 665 29.87 17.11 1.72
N ASP A 666 30.64 16.90 0.64
CA ASP A 666 31.73 17.80 0.24
C ASP A 666 31.21 19.26 0.13
N TRP A 667 30.04 19.43 -0.48
CA TRP A 667 29.41 20.74 -0.58
C TRP A 667 28.95 21.31 0.76
N ALA A 668 28.40 20.50 1.67
CA ALA A 668 27.97 20.95 2.99
C ALA A 668 29.15 21.40 3.86
N GLU A 669 30.29 20.72 3.77
CA GLU A 669 31.54 21.16 4.39
C GLU A 669 31.97 22.52 3.84
N GLU A 670 31.98 22.70 2.51
CA GLU A 670 32.33 23.96 1.88
C GLU A 670 31.36 25.11 2.22
N ALA A 671 30.07 24.78 2.36
CA ALA A 671 29.02 25.72 2.73
C ALA A 671 29.01 26.04 4.23
N GLY A 672 29.68 25.25 5.07
CA GLY A 672 29.74 25.41 6.51
C GLY A 672 28.45 25.01 7.23
N ILE A 673 27.65 24.11 6.65
CA ILE A 673 26.39 23.61 7.24
C ILE A 673 26.51 22.16 7.73
N ALA A 674 27.62 21.47 7.45
CA ALA A 674 27.77 20.06 7.78
C ALA A 674 27.63 19.78 9.28
N ASP A 675 28.24 20.59 10.13
CA ASP A 675 28.25 20.42 11.59
C ASP A 675 26.91 20.80 12.26
N ASP A 676 26.03 21.50 11.55
CA ASP A 676 24.72 21.94 12.07
C ASP A 676 23.63 20.86 11.92
N HIS A 677 23.93 19.79 11.18
CA HIS A 677 22.99 18.74 10.85
C HIS A 677 23.59 17.37 11.16
N GLU A 678 22.90 16.59 11.99
CA GLU A 678 23.28 15.20 12.24
C GLU A 678 23.00 14.32 11.01
N ALA A 679 21.83 14.49 10.39
CA ALA A 679 21.47 13.81 9.14
C ALA A 679 20.52 14.69 8.31
N ILE A 680 20.65 14.61 6.98
CA ILE A 680 19.70 15.20 6.04
C ILE A 680 19.10 14.06 5.22
N ARG A 681 17.83 13.75 5.48
CA ARG A 681 17.19 12.51 5.00
C ARG A 681 16.75 12.65 3.56
N ILE A 682 17.52 12.07 2.65
CA ILE A 682 17.16 11.93 1.23
C ILE A 682 16.67 10.50 1.00
N HIS A 683 15.37 10.34 0.79
CA HIS A 683 14.77 9.04 0.57
C HIS A 683 14.34 8.90 -0.90
N MET A 684 14.94 7.94 -1.62
CA MET A 684 14.80 7.82 -3.07
C MET A 684 14.24 6.46 -3.52
N SER A 685 13.02 6.48 -4.05
CA SER A 685 12.39 5.33 -4.67
C SER A 685 12.39 5.45 -6.20
N GLY A 686 12.73 4.35 -6.87
CA GLY A 686 12.80 4.32 -8.33
C GLY A 686 11.45 4.31 -9.05
N CYS A 687 10.34 4.21 -8.31
CA CYS A 687 8.95 4.20 -8.80
C CYS A 687 7.98 4.50 -7.64
N SER A 688 6.67 4.49 -7.92
CA SER A 688 5.61 4.80 -6.94
C SER A 688 5.36 3.78 -5.84
N ALA A 689 5.99 2.60 -5.89
CA ALA A 689 5.85 1.60 -4.83
C ALA A 689 6.46 2.04 -3.48
N SER A 690 7.26 3.12 -3.44
CA SER A 690 7.82 3.74 -2.23
C SER A 690 8.63 2.79 -1.33
N CYS A 691 9.44 1.90 -1.92
CA CYS A 691 10.24 0.93 -1.16
C CYS A 691 11.31 1.58 -0.25
N ALA A 692 11.82 2.75 -0.63
CA ALA A 692 12.75 3.57 0.16
C ALA A 692 12.04 4.56 1.09
N GLN A 693 10.71 4.53 1.12
CA GLN A 693 9.89 5.36 2.01
C GLN A 693 10.13 6.88 1.81
N PRO A 694 10.05 7.41 0.56
CA PRO A 694 10.33 8.81 0.24
C PRO A 694 9.45 9.80 1.03
N GLN A 695 8.24 9.38 1.38
CA GLN A 695 7.29 10.17 2.17
C GLN A 695 7.80 10.56 3.57
N LEU A 696 8.84 9.89 4.08
CA LEU A 696 9.39 10.13 5.42
C LEU A 696 10.66 10.99 5.42
N GLY A 697 11.20 11.31 4.24
CA GLY A 697 12.44 12.07 4.14
C GLY A 697 12.23 13.56 4.32
N ASP A 698 13.31 14.28 4.63
CA ASP A 698 13.38 15.72 4.44
C ASP A 698 13.24 16.04 2.95
N PHE A 699 13.87 15.20 2.12
CA PHE A 699 13.79 15.20 0.67
C PHE A 699 13.27 13.85 0.17
N GLY A 700 12.05 13.83 -0.35
CA GLY A 700 11.44 12.65 -0.94
C GLY A 700 11.52 12.64 -2.46
N LEU A 701 12.02 11.53 -3.03
CA LEU A 701 12.14 11.34 -4.48
C LEU A 701 11.37 10.11 -4.94
N ARG A 702 10.54 10.28 -5.97
CA ARG A 702 9.83 9.18 -6.66
C ARG A 702 10.14 9.23 -8.15
N GLY A 703 10.75 8.16 -8.66
CA GLY A 703 11.17 8.08 -10.07
C GLY A 703 10.01 8.14 -11.06
N GLU A 704 10.21 8.91 -12.13
CA GLU A 704 9.21 9.22 -13.15
C GLU A 704 9.88 9.38 -14.54
N VAL A 705 9.07 9.53 -15.59
CA VAL A 705 9.55 9.90 -16.94
C VAL A 705 9.04 11.28 -17.34
N TYR A 706 9.86 12.02 -18.08
CA TYR A 706 9.41 13.26 -18.71
C TYR A 706 9.57 13.17 -20.23
N ARG A 707 8.68 13.88 -20.92
CA ARG A 707 8.71 14.04 -22.37
C ARG A 707 8.23 15.44 -22.70
N ASP A 708 9.06 16.18 -23.41
CA ASP A 708 8.70 17.44 -24.05
C ASP A 708 8.84 17.32 -25.58
N ASP A 709 8.62 18.42 -26.29
CA ASP A 709 8.64 18.46 -27.77
C ASP A 709 10.02 18.17 -28.38
N TYR A 710 11.09 18.20 -27.57
CA TYR A 710 12.48 18.12 -28.02
C TYR A 710 13.22 16.92 -27.40
N GLU A 711 12.89 16.54 -26.17
CA GLU A 711 13.61 15.54 -25.39
C GLU A 711 12.67 14.66 -24.54
N SER A 712 13.11 13.44 -24.25
CA SER A 712 12.48 12.57 -23.26
C SER A 712 13.57 11.98 -22.39
N GLY A 713 13.36 11.95 -21.08
CA GLY A 713 14.37 11.51 -20.13
C GLY A 713 13.79 10.94 -18.85
N ARG A 714 14.70 10.63 -17.92
CA ARG A 714 14.37 10.16 -16.58
C ARG A 714 14.28 11.35 -15.63
N ALA A 715 13.30 11.32 -14.76
CA ALA A 715 13.06 12.38 -13.78
C ALA A 715 12.65 11.80 -12.43
N ALA A 716 12.44 12.68 -11.47
CA ALA A 716 11.79 12.35 -10.21
C ALA A 716 10.72 13.40 -9.87
N ASP A 717 9.62 12.94 -9.29
CA ASP A 717 8.81 13.80 -8.44
C ASP A 717 9.60 14.11 -7.17
N PHE A 718 9.44 15.33 -6.68
CA PHE A 718 10.19 15.89 -5.56
C PHE A 718 9.23 16.45 -4.51
N GLY A 719 9.41 16.03 -3.27
CA GLY A 719 8.64 16.53 -2.13
C GLY A 719 9.52 16.78 -0.91
N LEU A 720 9.01 17.59 0.01
CA LEU A 720 9.73 18.06 1.20
C LEU A 720 8.92 17.89 2.49
N GLY A 721 9.61 17.77 3.62
CA GLY A 721 9.03 17.98 4.96
C GLY A 721 8.34 16.77 5.59
N GLY A 722 8.84 15.56 5.35
CA GLY A 722 8.30 14.36 6.00
C GLY A 722 8.74 14.27 7.45
N ASP A 723 7.82 13.94 8.36
CA ASP A 723 8.10 13.74 9.78
C ASP A 723 7.15 12.70 10.36
N LEU A 724 7.64 11.48 10.46
CA LEU A 724 6.86 10.37 11.01
C LEU A 724 6.55 10.56 12.50
N GLY A 725 7.38 11.29 13.25
CA GLY A 725 7.14 11.54 14.69
C GLY A 725 5.85 12.31 14.93
N ASN A 726 5.46 13.15 13.97
CA ASN A 726 4.21 13.91 13.98
C ASN A 726 3.15 13.33 13.03
N ASP A 727 3.32 12.09 12.55
CA ASP A 727 2.44 11.45 11.57
C ASP A 727 2.29 12.25 10.26
N GLU A 728 3.33 12.97 9.87
CA GLU A 728 3.36 13.85 8.72
C GLU A 728 4.17 13.26 7.56
N PHE A 729 3.59 13.24 6.36
CA PHE A 729 4.31 12.91 5.13
C PHE A 729 4.73 14.15 4.37
N ILE A 730 5.72 14.02 3.49
CA ILE A 730 6.12 15.10 2.60
C ILE A 730 4.94 15.68 1.80
N ASP A 731 5.05 16.96 1.44
CA ASP A 731 4.26 17.55 0.38
C ASP A 731 4.98 17.35 -0.97
N TRP A 732 4.31 16.74 -1.94
CA TRP A 732 4.83 16.65 -3.32
C TRP A 732 4.72 18.02 -4.00
N LEU A 733 5.86 18.67 -4.21
CA LEU A 733 5.92 20.05 -4.68
C LEU A 733 5.96 20.15 -6.20
N VAL A 734 6.88 19.42 -6.81
CA VAL A 734 7.18 19.48 -8.24
C VAL A 734 7.31 18.07 -8.80
N GLY A 735 6.60 17.82 -9.90
CA GLY A 735 6.78 16.60 -10.67
C GLY A 735 7.87 16.75 -11.72
N LYS A 736 8.52 15.64 -12.06
CA LYS A 736 9.40 15.53 -13.23
C LYS A 736 10.65 16.43 -13.25
N ILE A 737 11.32 16.60 -12.12
CA ILE A 737 12.67 17.20 -12.09
C ILE A 737 13.63 16.27 -12.85
N PRO A 738 14.34 16.73 -13.90
CA PRO A 738 15.33 15.91 -14.60
C PRO A 738 16.30 15.31 -13.59
N ILE A 739 16.55 14.01 -13.72
CA ILE A 739 17.14 13.27 -12.60
C ILE A 739 18.52 13.79 -12.21
N ASP A 740 19.30 14.28 -13.17
CA ASP A 740 20.66 14.77 -12.92
C ASP A 740 20.69 16.19 -12.32
N ASP A 741 19.57 16.92 -12.29
CA ASP A 741 19.45 18.24 -11.68
C ASP A 741 19.16 18.19 -10.17
N VAL A 742 18.73 17.03 -9.66
CA VAL A 742 18.29 16.84 -8.27
C VAL A 742 19.31 17.33 -7.22
N PRO A 743 20.63 17.04 -7.32
CA PRO A 743 21.59 17.57 -6.36
C PRO A 743 21.61 19.10 -6.31
N GLY A 744 21.44 19.77 -7.45
CA GLY A 744 21.35 21.23 -7.51
C GLY A 744 20.13 21.77 -6.78
N VAL A 745 18.97 21.10 -6.94
CA VAL A 745 17.73 21.43 -6.25
C VAL A 745 17.86 21.26 -4.73
N VAL A 746 18.50 20.18 -4.28
CA VAL A 746 18.79 19.96 -2.84
C VAL A 746 19.66 21.09 -2.28
N LYS A 747 20.75 21.44 -2.97
CA LYS A 747 21.64 22.55 -2.57
C LYS A 747 20.91 23.89 -2.51
N ALA A 748 20.05 24.18 -3.48
CA ALA A 748 19.26 25.41 -3.51
C ALA A 748 18.27 25.47 -2.33
N THR A 749 17.61 24.36 -2.04
CA THR A 749 16.65 24.25 -0.93
C THR A 749 17.33 24.43 0.43
N MET A 750 18.48 23.76 0.64
CA MET A 750 19.23 23.90 1.89
C MET A 750 19.76 25.31 2.11
N ARG A 751 20.19 26.01 1.06
CA ARG A 751 20.57 27.44 1.15
C ARG A 751 19.39 28.33 1.52
N ALA A 752 18.20 28.03 1.01
CA ALA A 752 17.00 28.78 1.36
C ALA A 752 16.63 28.57 2.83
N TYR A 753 16.71 27.32 3.31
CA TYR A 753 16.51 26.98 4.72
C TYR A 753 17.52 27.67 5.63
N ASP A 754 18.82 27.59 5.34
CA ASP A 754 19.86 28.27 6.12
C ASP A 754 19.66 29.80 6.18
N ALA A 755 19.17 30.40 5.10
CA ALA A 755 18.92 31.84 5.02
C ALA A 755 17.64 32.32 5.73
N ASP A 756 16.62 31.47 5.85
CA ASP A 756 15.26 31.83 6.33
C ASP A 756 14.86 31.14 7.64
N SER A 757 15.64 30.17 8.12
CA SER A 757 15.33 29.43 9.35
C SER A 757 15.44 30.31 10.60
N GLU A 758 14.56 30.05 11.55
CA GLU A 758 14.63 30.64 12.89
C GLU A 758 15.57 29.81 13.80
N PRO A 759 16.19 30.41 14.84
CA PRO A 759 17.06 29.67 15.75
C PRO A 759 16.35 28.47 16.41
N GLY A 760 16.82 27.26 16.15
CA GLY A 760 16.27 26.02 16.68
C GLY A 760 15.09 25.45 15.89
N GLU A 761 14.71 26.08 14.77
CA GLU A 761 13.71 25.55 13.84
C GLU A 761 14.30 24.43 13.00
N SER A 762 13.68 23.25 13.03
CA SER A 762 14.05 22.11 12.18
C SER A 762 13.70 22.34 10.70
N PHE A 763 14.30 21.54 9.81
CA PHE A 763 13.98 21.60 8.38
C PHE A 763 12.49 21.37 8.11
N THR A 764 11.88 20.37 8.77
CA THR A 764 10.45 20.10 8.60
C THR A 764 9.60 21.27 9.09
N GLU A 765 9.86 21.82 10.28
CA GLU A 765 9.11 22.99 10.78
C GLU A 765 9.18 24.16 9.81
N TRP A 766 10.37 24.44 9.25
CA TRP A 766 10.54 25.48 8.23
C TRP A 766 9.73 25.19 6.96
N THR A 767 9.73 23.95 6.46
CA THR A 767 8.93 23.58 5.27
C THR A 767 7.43 23.73 5.54
N ARG A 768 6.96 23.45 6.76
CA ARG A 768 5.56 23.63 7.15
C ARG A 768 5.17 25.09 7.32
N ARG A 769 6.07 25.93 7.82
CA ARG A 769 5.87 27.39 7.90
C ARG A 769 5.87 28.04 6.51
N THR A 770 6.68 27.54 5.60
CA THR A 770 6.86 28.11 4.25
C THR A 770 5.76 27.64 3.31
N SER A 771 5.11 28.57 2.60
CA SER A 771 4.03 28.18 1.67
C SER A 771 4.55 27.28 0.54
N ASN A 772 3.74 26.29 0.13
CA ASN A 772 4.05 25.43 -1.02
C ASN A 772 4.26 26.20 -2.33
N ALA A 773 3.79 27.43 -2.46
CA ALA A 773 4.12 28.29 -3.61
C ALA A 773 5.59 28.75 -3.57
N ALA A 774 6.05 29.26 -2.42
CA ALA A 774 7.43 29.69 -2.23
C ALA A 774 8.42 28.52 -2.32
N LEU A 775 8.08 27.36 -1.73
CA LEU A 775 8.91 26.16 -1.86
C LEU A 775 9.02 25.71 -3.32
N ARG A 776 7.93 25.79 -4.10
CA ARG A 776 7.97 25.49 -5.55
C ARG A 776 8.89 26.44 -6.31
N GLU A 777 8.90 27.73 -5.98
CA GLU A 777 9.83 28.69 -6.59
C GLU A 777 11.28 28.29 -6.30
N ILE A 778 11.62 27.98 -5.05
CA ILE A 778 12.98 27.55 -4.64
C ILE A 778 13.44 26.32 -5.43
N VAL A 779 12.58 25.30 -5.57
CA VAL A 779 12.96 24.06 -6.24
C VAL A 779 12.93 24.16 -7.78
N THR A 780 12.46 25.27 -8.36
CA THR A 780 12.38 25.46 -9.82
C THR A 780 13.30 26.53 -10.38
N ASP A 781 13.79 27.49 -9.58
CA ASP A 781 14.50 28.69 -10.09
C ASP A 781 16.00 28.50 -10.44
N GLU A 782 16.65 27.36 -10.18
CA GLU A 782 18.03 27.02 -10.66
C GLU A 782 18.30 25.49 -10.67
N PRO A 783 19.15 24.92 -11.58
CA PRO A 783 20.50 25.39 -11.93
C PRO A 783 20.83 25.55 -13.43
N ALA A 784 21.93 26.27 -13.68
CA ALA A 784 22.59 26.38 -14.98
C ALA A 784 22.89 24.99 -15.58
N ARG A 785 22.50 24.82 -16.86
CA ARG A 785 22.77 23.61 -17.65
C ARG A 785 24.26 23.41 -17.86
N ASP A 786 24.87 22.47 -17.14
CA ASP A 786 26.01 21.75 -17.71
C ASP A 786 25.45 20.65 -18.63
N PRO A 787 26.05 20.43 -19.82
CA PRO A 787 25.59 19.38 -20.72
C PRO A 787 25.62 18.02 -20.00
N PRO A 788 24.64 17.14 -20.25
CA PRO A 788 24.53 15.86 -19.57
C PRO A 788 25.86 15.09 -19.70
N ALA A 789 26.37 14.61 -18.56
CA ALA A 789 27.44 13.64 -18.54
C ALA A 789 26.92 12.33 -19.14
N ILE A 790 27.17 12.15 -20.44
CA ILE A 790 26.91 10.88 -21.14
C ILE A 790 27.78 9.81 -20.47
N GLY A 791 27.18 8.97 -19.63
CA GLY A 791 27.83 7.78 -19.12
C GLY A 791 27.41 7.34 -17.72
N THR A 792 26.19 6.84 -17.57
CA THR A 792 25.91 5.67 -16.70
C THR A 792 24.67 4.91 -17.22
N GLU A 793 24.54 4.78 -18.55
CA GLU A 793 23.68 3.76 -19.12
C GLU A 793 24.41 2.42 -18.97
N VAL A 794 24.19 1.73 -17.86
CA VAL A 794 24.33 0.27 -17.87
C VAL A 794 23.09 -0.23 -18.62
N SER A 795 23.34 -0.66 -19.86
CA SER A 795 22.36 -1.25 -20.78
C SER A 795 21.79 -2.55 -20.24
#